data_AF-A0AAU4M6W7-F1
#
_entry.id   AF-A0AAU4M6W7-F1
#
_cell.length_a   1.000
_cell.length_b   1.000
_cell.length_c   1.000
_cell.angle_alpha   90.00
_cell.angle_beta   90.00
_cell.angle_gamma   90.00
#
_symmetry.space_group_name_H-M   'P 1'
#
loop_
_entity.id
_entity.type
_entity.pdbx_description
1 polymer ?
#
loop_
_entity_poly.entity_id
_entity_poly.type
_entity_poly.pdbx_seq_one_letter_code
_entity_poly.pdbx_strand_id
1 'polypeptide(L)'
;MSRVLPPGVDGKHFDKAVAALRRELGAQWVITEESAGLAEYRDTFAILDAEHCAPSAAVRPGSVEDVQKVMRIAGEYGVPLSPISRGKNLGFGGASPRLSGAVVLDLSRMNRIIEVDETFGYALVEPGVSFIELAEHLRENDSDFWLDVPDLAWGSVLGNTLERGVGYTPYGDHLAIQCGMEIVLPDGDVVRTGTGALPGSRTAQLAKYGYGPQYDPMFTQSNFGVVTKMGVWLFPKPAGHRGYMITLPREEDLGPFVEILRPLRLNQTVPHGPTLRSLLLDASAHGPRSAYYTGEGPIPEHVCRQIQDELKIGRWNFYGMLYGTPAAMDAQWEVIREAFSAIPGARFYFEGEHDNPVLAIRSKIMSARPSLEATSTFQWIDNAGHVNFALSSPATGADALKQYRMARDRAHEAGKDYMGTFIVGLRDMQHVNPMMFDTLDRQDRTRTHELCVRLLRDAAAEGYGAYRTHPSLMDQVAATYSHNGNSLLRLSEKIKDALDPAGILAPGKQGIWPARFRGSDQPALIDRVPLTDEAVEWLGRVEGIAPVIEKFRDDAERDRHLSWQVFEALRGAGIHRMLISRKFGGSHVDLRTGSAVLQALAKLDPSVAWVMAVQAAVGRLSDYLAKPIARKIFKDQSSLVVGSVNPSGRAEVAAGGYRLSGTWAFASGSADADWLVCAAIVTEGGKPRGASGPEIRMLCVPKSEVRMLDTWYTLGLRGTGSEHYEIEDLFVSEEFTVDGAILHRPPADRPSLGYAISYYDFGLFGSASTTLGIARGALESFKALALAKTPAGATSTLAGNHTVQEKLARAEMLVRSARVLLSDAAWHATEHGTDGGESLSATLRLTAATVAENSAAAVDILFNLAGTSSVYSNHLLERYFRDVHSAAKHITVSPSNIEMAGQYLLGGPLQLRR
;
A
#
# COMPACT_ATOMS: atom_id res chain seq x y z
N MET A 1 -0.35 -0.13 25.96
CA MET A 1 0.17 0.35 24.66
C MET A 1 1.34 1.28 24.96
N SER A 2 2.41 1.22 24.17
CA SER A 2 3.54 2.17 24.28
C SER A 2 3.10 3.56 23.83
N ARG A 3 3.55 4.59 24.54
CA ARG A 3 3.28 6.00 24.21
C ARG A 3 3.70 6.31 22.78
N VAL A 4 2.79 6.80 21.94
CA VAL A 4 3.11 7.19 20.55
C VAL A 4 3.66 8.62 20.58
N LEU A 5 4.90 8.82 20.13
CA LEU A 5 5.57 10.12 20.09
C LEU A 5 5.97 10.49 18.65
N PRO A 6 6.03 11.80 18.33
CA PRO A 6 6.46 12.22 17.00
C PRO A 6 7.93 11.85 16.75
N PRO A 7 8.30 11.46 15.52
CA PRO A 7 9.68 11.10 15.21
C PRO A 7 10.67 12.22 15.55
N GLY A 8 11.77 11.87 16.21
CA GLY A 8 12.81 12.82 16.62
C GLY A 8 12.48 13.63 17.89
N VAL A 9 11.36 13.36 18.56
CA VAL A 9 11.00 14.01 19.84
C VAL A 9 11.03 12.98 20.97
N ASP A 10 11.98 13.11 21.90
CA ASP A 10 12.02 12.24 23.08
C ASP A 10 10.91 12.57 24.09
N GLY A 11 10.59 11.60 24.96
CA GLY A 11 9.51 11.75 25.93
C GLY A 11 9.66 12.94 26.88
N LYS A 12 10.90 13.26 27.33
CA LYS A 12 11.14 14.39 28.23
C LYS A 12 10.92 15.73 27.52
N HIS A 13 11.34 15.82 26.26
CA HIS A 13 11.15 17.00 25.44
C HIS A 13 9.67 17.24 25.14
N PHE A 14 8.95 16.16 24.81
CA PHE A 14 7.51 16.21 24.61
C PHE A 14 6.75 16.61 25.88
N ASP A 15 7.14 16.09 27.05
CA ASP A 15 6.52 16.44 28.34
C ASP A 15 6.70 17.93 28.68
N LYS A 16 7.85 18.53 28.33
CA LYS A 16 8.07 19.98 28.48
C LYS A 16 7.15 20.79 27.55
N ALA A 17 6.98 20.35 26.30
CA ALA A 17 6.05 20.99 25.37
C ALA A 17 4.61 20.93 25.91
N VAL A 18 4.17 19.76 26.37
CA VAL A 18 2.85 19.59 27.00
C VAL A 18 2.69 20.48 28.24
N ALA A 19 3.70 20.59 29.09
CA ALA A 19 3.67 21.46 30.26
C ALA A 19 3.56 22.95 29.88
N ALA A 20 4.29 23.39 28.85
CA ALA A 20 4.18 24.74 28.31
C ALA A 20 2.78 25.02 27.74
N LEU A 21 2.23 24.08 26.96
CA LEU A 21 0.87 24.17 26.41
C LEU A 21 -0.18 24.27 27.53
N ARG A 22 -0.04 23.46 28.59
CA ARG A 22 -0.95 23.50 29.76
C ARG A 22 -0.88 24.84 30.50
N ARG A 23 0.30 25.45 30.58
CA ARG A 23 0.47 26.77 31.21
C ARG A 23 -0.18 27.89 30.39
N GLU A 24 -0.02 27.87 29.07
CA GLU A 24 -0.52 28.92 28.20
C GLU A 24 -2.03 28.81 27.89
N LEU A 25 -2.55 27.58 27.73
CA LEU A 25 -3.96 27.34 27.36
C LEU A 25 -4.85 27.01 28.57
N GLY A 26 -4.28 26.42 29.62
CA GLY A 26 -5.02 25.76 30.71
C GLY A 26 -5.05 24.24 30.53
N ALA A 27 -4.92 23.51 31.65
CA ALA A 27 -4.76 22.05 31.64
C ALA A 27 -5.95 21.30 31.02
N GLN A 28 -7.18 21.83 31.17
CA GLN A 28 -8.40 21.24 30.63
C GLN A 28 -8.46 21.26 29.09
N TRP A 29 -7.60 22.04 28.43
CA TRP A 29 -7.56 22.19 26.97
C TRP A 29 -6.37 21.49 26.33
N VAL A 30 -5.62 20.69 27.10
CA VAL A 30 -4.51 19.85 26.64
C VAL A 30 -4.79 18.40 27.01
N ILE A 31 -5.13 17.61 26.00
CA ILE A 31 -5.58 16.21 26.11
C ILE A 31 -4.38 15.31 25.83
N THR A 32 -4.07 14.40 26.74
CA THR A 32 -2.94 13.46 26.66
C THR A 32 -3.42 12.02 26.84
N GLU A 33 -2.54 11.02 26.76
CA GLU A 33 -2.92 9.60 26.93
C GLU A 33 -3.61 9.30 28.28
N GLU A 34 -3.28 10.03 29.34
CA GLU A 34 -3.94 9.92 30.65
C GLU A 34 -5.41 10.39 30.62
N SER A 35 -5.81 11.14 29.60
CA SER A 35 -7.16 11.64 29.40
C SER A 35 -7.96 10.67 28.52
N ALA A 36 -9.14 10.26 28.97
CA ALA A 36 -10.04 9.41 28.18
C ALA A 36 -10.39 9.99 26.79
N GLY A 37 -10.28 11.31 26.61
CA GLY A 37 -10.62 12.01 25.37
C GLY A 37 -9.62 11.87 24.21
N LEU A 38 -8.40 11.34 24.41
CA LEU A 38 -7.43 11.26 23.28
C LEU A 38 -7.88 10.25 22.21
N ALA A 39 -8.66 9.23 22.59
CA ALA A 39 -9.20 8.24 21.66
C ALA A 39 -10.15 8.85 20.61
N GLU A 40 -10.81 9.97 20.91
CA GLU A 40 -11.71 10.68 19.98
C GLU A 40 -10.97 11.28 18.77
N TYR A 41 -9.65 11.44 18.87
CA TYR A 41 -8.80 11.96 17.80
C TYR A 41 -8.17 10.86 16.94
N ARG A 42 -8.50 9.60 17.19
CA ARG A 42 -8.14 8.48 16.31
C ARG A 42 -9.11 8.40 15.14
N ASP A 43 -8.68 7.74 14.08
CA ASP A 43 -9.57 7.44 12.96
C ASP A 43 -10.63 6.43 13.39
N THR A 44 -11.91 6.81 13.30
CA THR A 44 -13.04 5.93 13.59
C THR A 44 -13.11 4.76 12.60
N PHE A 45 -12.66 4.97 11.36
CA PHE A 45 -12.60 3.96 10.32
C PHE A 45 -11.15 3.59 10.01
N ALA A 46 -10.34 3.39 11.05
CA ALA A 46 -8.93 3.04 10.90
C ALA A 46 -8.79 1.79 10.01
N ILE A 47 -8.24 2.00 8.81
CA ILE A 47 -7.97 0.94 7.83
C ILE A 47 -6.60 0.28 8.04
N LEU A 48 -5.72 0.92 8.82
CA LEU A 48 -4.41 0.41 9.22
C LEU A 48 -4.41 0.12 10.74
N ASP A 49 -3.30 -0.44 11.24
CA ASP A 49 -3.14 -0.75 12.66
C ASP A 49 -3.19 0.52 13.53
N ALA A 50 -3.57 0.36 14.81
CA ALA A 50 -4.00 1.44 15.69
C ALA A 50 -2.92 2.49 16.01
N GLU A 51 -1.65 2.14 15.81
CA GLU A 51 -0.48 3.02 15.97
C GLU A 51 -0.25 3.92 14.75
N HIS A 52 -0.80 3.56 13.58
CA HIS A 52 -0.68 4.36 12.38
C HIS A 52 -1.59 5.59 12.47
N CYS A 53 -1.05 6.77 12.15
CA CYS A 53 -1.76 8.05 12.28
C CYS A 53 -2.27 8.32 13.72
N ALA A 54 -1.72 7.67 14.75
CA ALA A 54 -2.15 7.89 16.12
C ALA A 54 -1.63 9.23 16.66
N PRO A 55 -2.45 10.06 17.32
CA PRO A 55 -2.00 11.28 17.96
C PRO A 55 -1.28 11.01 19.29
N SER A 56 -0.31 11.87 19.64
CA SER A 56 0.37 11.83 20.96
C SER A 56 -0.36 12.66 22.03
N ALA A 57 -1.05 13.71 21.58
CA ALA A 57 -1.86 14.63 22.38
C ALA A 57 -2.82 15.39 21.46
N ALA A 58 -3.76 16.13 22.04
CA ALA A 58 -4.54 17.15 21.35
C ALA A 58 -4.60 18.44 22.18
N VAL A 59 -4.69 19.59 21.51
CA VAL A 59 -4.85 20.91 22.14
C VAL A 59 -6.02 21.66 21.54
N ARG A 60 -6.78 22.37 22.38
CA ARG A 60 -8.01 23.07 21.99
C ARG A 60 -7.90 24.57 22.25
N PRO A 61 -7.25 25.37 21.37
CA PRO A 61 -7.17 26.83 21.53
C PRO A 61 -8.56 27.48 21.44
N GLY A 62 -8.77 28.60 22.13
CA GLY A 62 -10.03 29.33 22.11
C GLY A 62 -10.03 30.59 21.25
N SER A 63 -8.86 31.03 20.77
CA SER A 63 -8.69 32.28 20.02
C SER A 63 -7.50 32.20 19.06
N VAL A 64 -7.34 33.24 18.23
CA VAL A 64 -6.19 33.38 17.32
C VAL A 64 -4.88 33.48 18.12
N GLU A 65 -4.89 34.24 19.20
CA GLU A 65 -3.72 34.43 20.08
C GLU A 65 -3.30 33.10 20.72
N ASP A 66 -4.25 32.24 21.09
CA ASP A 66 -3.95 30.90 21.56
C ASP A 66 -3.31 30.04 20.46
N VAL A 67 -3.79 30.10 19.22
CA VAL A 67 -3.15 29.41 18.08
C VAL A 67 -1.71 29.90 17.89
N GLN A 68 -1.45 31.21 17.96
CA GLN A 68 -0.09 31.76 17.87
C GLN A 68 0.82 31.26 19.01
N LYS A 69 0.31 31.16 20.24
CA LYS A 69 1.05 30.55 21.37
C LYS A 69 1.38 29.08 21.09
N VAL A 70 0.43 28.31 20.57
CA VAL A 70 0.65 26.90 20.19
C VAL A 70 1.71 26.78 19.09
N MET A 71 1.65 27.60 18.04
CA MET A 71 2.65 27.60 16.95
C MET A 71 4.05 27.85 17.49
N ARG A 72 4.21 28.88 18.33
CA ARG A 72 5.49 29.21 18.96
C ARG A 72 6.04 28.07 19.80
N ILE A 73 5.21 27.45 20.64
CA ILE A 73 5.64 26.30 21.46
C ILE A 73 5.99 25.10 20.57
N ALA A 74 5.16 24.79 19.58
CA ALA A 74 5.45 23.71 18.64
C ALA A 74 6.78 23.92 17.90
N GLY A 75 7.07 25.16 17.48
CA GLY A 75 8.34 25.56 16.89
C GLY A 75 9.52 25.40 17.84
N GLU A 76 9.40 25.89 19.08
CA GLU A 76 10.45 25.81 20.12
C GLU A 76 10.83 24.35 20.44
N TYR A 77 9.83 23.47 20.56
CA TYR A 77 10.03 22.08 20.95
C TYR A 77 10.08 21.11 19.75
N GLY A 78 10.02 21.63 18.52
CA GLY A 78 9.98 20.83 17.30
C GLY A 78 8.79 19.87 17.17
N VAL A 79 7.72 20.06 17.96
CA VAL A 79 6.56 19.16 18.03
C VAL A 79 5.64 19.39 16.82
N PRO A 80 5.39 18.36 15.99
CA PRO A 80 4.45 18.49 14.88
C PRO A 80 3.00 18.70 15.33
N LEU A 81 2.28 19.56 14.61
CA LEU A 81 0.86 19.85 14.80
C LEU A 81 0.03 19.31 13.64
N SER A 82 -1.21 18.93 13.88
CA SER A 82 -2.18 18.58 12.83
C SER A 82 -3.49 19.33 13.07
N PRO A 83 -3.75 20.44 12.35
CA PRO A 83 -4.93 21.25 12.56
C PRO A 83 -6.19 20.53 12.05
N ILE A 84 -7.24 20.60 12.85
CA ILE A 84 -8.59 20.19 12.49
C ILE A 84 -9.57 21.27 12.93
N SER A 85 -10.70 21.36 12.22
CA SER A 85 -11.83 22.17 12.69
C SER A 85 -12.68 21.38 13.69
N ARG A 86 -13.45 20.38 13.24
CA ARG A 86 -14.30 19.52 14.09
C ARG A 86 -13.94 18.03 14.05
N GLY A 87 -12.94 17.63 13.25
CA GLY A 87 -12.50 16.22 13.16
C GLY A 87 -13.48 15.25 12.51
N LYS A 88 -14.56 15.72 11.88
CA LYS A 88 -15.61 14.87 11.27
C LYS A 88 -15.32 14.45 9.83
N ASN A 89 -14.05 14.29 9.47
CA ASN A 89 -13.64 13.93 8.11
C ASN A 89 -13.65 12.40 7.88
N LEU A 90 -14.76 11.75 8.24
CA LEU A 90 -14.88 10.29 8.18
C LEU A 90 -14.76 9.78 6.74
N GLY A 91 -14.13 8.60 6.59
CA GLY A 91 -13.74 8.04 5.30
C GLY A 91 -12.47 8.64 4.69
N PHE A 92 -11.95 9.70 5.30
CA PHE A 92 -10.70 10.38 4.95
C PHE A 92 -9.82 10.60 6.20
N GLY A 93 -9.89 9.71 7.19
CA GLY A 93 -9.03 9.71 8.38
C GLY A 93 -9.59 10.43 9.61
N GLY A 94 -10.78 11.02 9.53
CA GLY A 94 -11.43 11.66 10.67
C GLY A 94 -10.62 12.81 11.25
N ALA A 95 -10.25 12.70 12.52
CA ALA A 95 -9.41 13.66 13.24
C ALA A 95 -7.91 13.27 13.26
N SER A 96 -7.56 12.11 12.73
CA SER A 96 -6.22 11.54 12.87
C SER A 96 -5.17 12.35 12.10
N PRO A 97 -3.97 12.56 12.68
CA PRO A 97 -2.85 13.17 11.96
C PRO A 97 -2.27 12.24 10.90
N ARG A 98 -1.73 12.80 9.81
CA ARG A 98 -0.94 12.01 8.85
C ARG A 98 0.32 11.41 9.49
N LEU A 99 1.06 12.22 10.24
CA LEU A 99 2.27 11.81 10.95
C LEU A 99 1.90 11.26 12.33
N SER A 100 2.18 9.98 12.60
CA SER A 100 2.01 9.40 13.93
C SER A 100 2.77 10.22 14.98
N GLY A 101 2.14 10.41 16.13
CA GLY A 101 2.66 11.17 17.24
C GLY A 101 2.54 12.69 17.07
N ALA A 102 2.02 13.22 15.97
CA ALA A 102 1.70 14.65 15.90
C ALA A 102 0.61 15.02 16.93
N VAL A 103 0.65 16.26 17.42
CA VAL A 103 -0.36 16.82 18.31
C VAL A 103 -1.50 17.37 17.48
N VAL A 104 -2.73 16.91 17.75
CA VAL A 104 -3.90 17.44 17.05
C VAL A 104 -4.21 18.84 17.57
N LEU A 105 -4.32 19.80 16.66
CA LEU A 105 -4.72 21.17 16.96
C LEU A 105 -6.20 21.33 16.63
N ASP A 106 -7.05 21.18 17.64
CA ASP A 106 -8.51 21.15 17.51
C ASP A 106 -9.12 22.54 17.72
N LEU A 107 -9.54 23.15 16.61
CA LEU A 107 -10.07 24.51 16.57
C LEU A 107 -11.58 24.58 16.88
N SER A 108 -12.20 23.48 17.34
CA SER A 108 -13.66 23.42 17.57
C SER A 108 -14.19 24.42 18.60
N ARG A 109 -13.34 24.96 19.47
CA ARG A 109 -13.72 26.03 20.42
C ARG A 109 -13.85 27.41 19.77
N MET A 110 -13.22 27.63 18.62
CA MET A 110 -13.38 28.85 17.83
C MET A 110 -14.63 28.66 16.96
N ASN A 111 -15.82 28.83 17.54
CA ASN A 111 -17.09 28.42 16.94
C ASN A 111 -18.08 29.57 16.71
N ARG A 112 -17.60 30.81 16.56
CA ARG A 112 -18.48 31.96 16.33
C ARG A 112 -18.89 32.07 14.86
N ILE A 113 -20.18 32.31 14.66
CA ILE A 113 -20.70 32.98 13.46
C ILE A 113 -20.43 34.46 13.69
N ILE A 114 -19.41 35.00 13.01
CA ILE A 114 -18.90 36.35 13.26
C ILE A 114 -19.84 37.38 12.63
N GLU A 115 -20.32 37.09 11.44
CA GLU A 115 -21.15 37.98 10.65
C GLU A 115 -22.02 37.16 9.70
N VAL A 116 -23.26 37.61 9.51
CA VAL A 116 -24.12 37.25 8.39
C VAL A 116 -24.61 38.56 7.79
N ASP A 117 -24.35 38.77 6.50
CA ASP A 117 -24.79 39.96 5.78
C ASP A 117 -25.96 39.59 4.86
N GLU A 118 -27.15 40.07 5.23
CA GLU A 118 -28.41 39.86 4.50
C GLU A 118 -28.54 40.73 3.24
N THR A 119 -27.64 41.71 3.02
CA THR A 119 -27.68 42.52 1.80
C THR A 119 -26.96 41.83 0.67
N PHE A 120 -25.79 41.25 0.96
CA PHE A 120 -24.90 40.66 -0.04
C PHE A 120 -24.85 39.13 0.01
N GLY A 121 -25.48 38.50 1.00
CA GLY A 121 -25.61 37.05 1.08
C GLY A 121 -24.28 36.37 1.37
N TYR A 122 -23.64 36.70 2.49
CA TYR A 122 -22.45 35.99 2.96
C TYR A 122 -22.46 35.77 4.47
N ALA A 123 -21.65 34.80 4.92
CA ALA A 123 -21.31 34.62 6.32
C ALA A 123 -19.79 34.64 6.51
N LEU A 124 -19.34 35.17 7.64
CA LEU A 124 -17.97 35.05 8.13
C LEU A 124 -17.98 34.15 9.37
N VAL A 125 -17.24 33.04 9.32
CA VAL A 125 -17.31 32.00 10.36
C VAL A 125 -15.92 31.59 10.87
N GLU A 126 -15.88 31.14 12.12
CA GLU A 126 -14.73 30.45 12.71
C GLU A 126 -14.78 28.92 12.46
N PRO A 127 -13.66 28.17 12.60
CA PRO A 127 -13.57 26.75 12.26
C PRO A 127 -14.59 25.85 12.95
N GLY A 128 -14.97 26.16 14.18
CA GLY A 128 -15.89 25.37 14.98
C GLY A 128 -17.33 25.39 14.49
N VAL A 129 -17.72 26.34 13.62
CA VAL A 129 -19.09 26.43 13.10
C VAL A 129 -19.39 25.26 12.16
N SER A 130 -20.37 24.45 12.51
CA SER A 130 -20.90 23.37 11.68
C SER A 130 -21.95 23.87 10.68
N PHE A 131 -22.22 23.07 9.65
CA PHE A 131 -23.32 23.36 8.72
C PHE A 131 -24.68 23.39 9.43
N ILE A 132 -24.89 22.54 10.44
CA ILE A 132 -26.10 22.54 11.26
C ILE A 132 -26.27 23.89 11.97
N GLU A 133 -25.25 24.33 12.72
CA GLU A 133 -25.32 25.57 13.52
C GLU A 133 -25.54 26.81 12.63
N LEU A 134 -24.86 26.90 11.49
CA LEU A 134 -25.04 28.06 10.59
C LEU A 134 -26.41 28.02 9.90
N ALA A 135 -26.87 26.86 9.42
CA ALA A 135 -28.20 26.76 8.80
C ALA A 135 -29.34 27.04 9.81
N GLU A 136 -29.19 26.58 11.07
CA GLU A 136 -30.13 26.91 12.15
C GLU A 136 -30.12 28.40 12.45
N HIS A 137 -28.94 29.03 12.52
CA HIS A 137 -28.82 30.47 12.71
C HIS A 137 -29.53 31.26 11.61
N LEU A 138 -29.33 30.92 10.33
CA LEU A 138 -30.01 31.56 9.21
C LEU A 138 -31.54 31.40 9.31
N ARG A 139 -32.01 30.20 9.68
CA ARG A 139 -33.44 29.91 9.85
C ARG A 139 -34.07 30.68 11.02
N GLU A 140 -33.37 30.76 12.15
CA GLU A 140 -33.85 31.46 13.35
C GLU A 140 -33.93 32.97 13.17
N ASN A 141 -33.13 33.51 12.26
CA ASN A 141 -33.14 34.93 11.90
C ASN A 141 -33.99 35.24 10.65
N ASP A 142 -34.76 34.26 10.15
CA ASP A 142 -35.59 34.38 8.94
C ASP A 142 -34.84 34.93 7.72
N SER A 143 -33.60 34.46 7.53
CA SER A 143 -32.72 34.89 6.45
C SER A 143 -33.30 34.63 5.07
N ASP A 144 -33.03 35.54 4.15
CA ASP A 144 -33.35 35.40 2.72
C ASP A 144 -32.33 34.50 1.98
N PHE A 145 -31.37 33.92 2.71
CA PHE A 145 -30.32 33.07 2.16
C PHE A 145 -30.29 31.69 2.82
N TRP A 146 -29.76 30.75 2.05
CA TRP A 146 -29.55 29.36 2.39
C TRP A 146 -28.06 29.03 2.40
N LEU A 147 -27.69 28.11 3.29
CA LEU A 147 -26.36 27.50 3.30
C LEU A 147 -26.39 26.22 2.45
N ASP A 148 -25.44 26.06 1.52
CA ASP A 148 -25.21 24.76 0.90
C ASP A 148 -24.66 23.76 1.94
N VAL A 149 -25.16 22.53 1.95
CA VAL A 149 -24.79 21.51 2.93
C VAL A 149 -24.33 20.20 2.26
N PRO A 150 -23.29 19.53 2.80
CA PRO A 150 -22.90 18.18 2.37
C PRO A 150 -23.88 17.12 2.92
N ASP A 151 -23.64 15.85 2.58
CA ASP A 151 -24.48 14.71 3.00
C ASP A 151 -24.65 14.58 4.51
N LEU A 152 -23.56 14.82 5.25
CA LEU A 152 -23.52 14.81 6.70
C LEU A 152 -23.13 16.19 7.22
N ALA A 153 -24.11 16.91 7.74
CA ALA A 153 -23.98 18.33 8.08
C ALA A 153 -23.33 18.61 9.45
N TRP A 154 -22.89 17.59 10.18
CA TRP A 154 -22.13 17.74 11.44
C TRP A 154 -20.71 18.33 11.26
N GLY A 155 -20.23 18.41 10.02
CA GLY A 155 -18.90 18.88 9.68
C GLY A 155 -18.80 20.39 9.82
N SER A 156 -17.57 20.89 9.90
CA SER A 156 -17.29 22.33 9.86
C SER A 156 -17.54 22.88 8.46
N VAL A 157 -18.18 24.05 8.35
CA VAL A 157 -18.31 24.80 7.09
C VAL A 157 -16.91 25.08 6.53
N LEU A 158 -16.06 25.70 7.36
CA LEU A 158 -14.69 26.04 7.03
C LEU A 158 -13.85 24.80 6.70
N GLY A 159 -13.87 23.79 7.57
CA GLY A 159 -13.05 22.59 7.40
C GLY A 159 -13.40 21.79 6.15
N ASN A 160 -14.69 21.72 5.79
CA ASN A 160 -15.13 21.08 4.55
C ASN A 160 -14.64 21.87 3.31
N THR A 161 -14.78 23.20 3.31
CA THR A 161 -14.29 24.05 2.22
C THR A 161 -12.78 23.96 2.02
N LEU A 162 -11.98 23.94 3.09
CA LEU A 162 -10.52 23.79 2.98
C LEU A 162 -10.12 22.44 2.38
N GLU A 163 -10.98 21.45 2.49
CA GLU A 163 -10.79 20.15 1.88
C GLU A 163 -11.42 20.04 0.47
N ARG A 164 -11.93 21.16 -0.05
CA ARG A 164 -12.63 21.26 -1.35
C ARG A 164 -13.84 20.32 -1.39
N GLY A 165 -14.53 20.20 -0.26
CA GLY A 165 -15.73 19.41 -0.17
C GLY A 165 -16.86 20.00 -1.02
N VAL A 166 -17.86 19.16 -1.23
CA VAL A 166 -18.97 19.42 -2.14
C VAL A 166 -20.29 19.35 -1.38
N GLY A 167 -21.27 20.08 -1.90
CA GLY A 167 -22.67 19.95 -1.56
C GLY A 167 -23.53 20.02 -2.83
N TYR A 168 -24.80 20.41 -2.71
CA TYR A 168 -25.82 19.97 -3.69
C TYR A 168 -26.83 21.03 -4.12
N THR A 169 -26.71 22.27 -3.67
CA THR A 169 -27.43 23.40 -4.27
C THR A 169 -26.60 23.95 -5.45
N PRO A 170 -27.04 25.03 -6.14
CA PRO A 170 -26.20 25.75 -7.09
C PRO A 170 -24.86 26.24 -6.52
N TYR A 171 -24.74 26.34 -5.19
CA TYR A 171 -23.53 26.77 -4.48
C TYR A 171 -22.70 25.58 -3.96
N GLY A 172 -22.92 24.39 -4.51
CA GLY A 172 -22.33 23.12 -4.04
C GLY A 172 -20.82 22.95 -4.24
N ASP A 173 -20.16 23.86 -4.96
CA ASP A 173 -18.69 23.96 -4.92
C ASP A 173 -18.29 24.90 -3.79
N HIS A 174 -18.01 24.34 -2.62
CA HIS A 174 -17.75 25.11 -1.41
C HIS A 174 -16.48 25.97 -1.54
N LEU A 175 -15.49 25.57 -2.33
CA LEU A 175 -14.31 26.38 -2.58
C LEU A 175 -14.65 27.56 -3.50
N ALA A 176 -15.49 27.33 -4.52
CA ALA A 176 -15.93 28.39 -5.42
C ALA A 176 -16.75 29.49 -4.73
N ILE A 177 -17.36 29.23 -3.57
CA ILE A 177 -18.12 30.25 -2.80
C ILE A 177 -17.33 30.87 -1.65
N GLN A 178 -16.09 30.45 -1.41
CA GLN A 178 -15.23 31.05 -0.38
C GLN A 178 -14.78 32.47 -0.77
N CYS A 179 -14.78 33.42 0.17
CA CYS A 179 -14.27 34.77 -0.07
C CYS A 179 -13.59 35.37 1.18
N GLY A 180 -12.26 35.49 1.12
CA GLY A 180 -11.42 35.96 2.22
C GLY A 180 -11.22 34.90 3.31
N MET A 181 -10.00 34.83 3.83
CA MET A 181 -9.58 33.99 4.95
C MET A 181 -8.76 34.79 5.95
N GLU A 182 -8.75 34.36 7.21
CA GLU A 182 -7.72 34.73 8.20
C GLU A 182 -6.92 33.47 8.53
N ILE A 183 -5.59 33.55 8.47
CA ILE A 183 -4.66 32.43 8.61
C ILE A 183 -3.59 32.78 9.62
N VAL A 184 -3.24 31.84 10.49
CA VAL A 184 -2.00 31.85 11.28
C VAL A 184 -0.94 31.04 10.55
N LEU A 185 0.18 31.67 10.20
CA LEU A 185 1.33 31.03 9.56
C LEU A 185 2.16 30.23 10.58
N PRO A 186 3.07 29.33 10.12
CA PRO A 186 3.87 28.50 11.01
C PRO A 186 4.79 29.27 11.98
N ASP A 187 5.21 30.48 11.60
CA ASP A 187 5.96 31.41 12.45
C ASP A 187 5.09 32.18 13.46
N GLY A 188 3.76 32.05 13.34
CA GLY A 188 2.78 32.71 14.18
C GLY A 188 2.21 34.00 13.60
N ASP A 189 2.64 34.45 12.42
CA ASP A 189 2.07 35.65 11.80
C ASP A 189 0.61 35.46 11.38
N VAL A 190 -0.20 36.51 11.49
CA VAL A 190 -1.62 36.50 11.10
C VAL A 190 -1.80 37.23 9.78
N VAL A 191 -2.33 36.52 8.78
CA VAL A 191 -2.55 37.04 7.43
C VAL A 191 -4.03 36.98 7.09
N ARG A 192 -4.54 38.04 6.45
CA ARG A 192 -5.86 38.04 5.79
C ARG A 192 -5.68 38.06 4.28
N THR A 193 -6.44 37.23 3.56
CA THR A 193 -6.35 37.13 2.09
C THR A 193 -7.31 38.09 1.37
N GLY A 194 -7.11 38.25 0.06
CA GLY A 194 -7.95 39.08 -0.80
C GLY A 194 -8.00 40.54 -0.34
N THR A 195 -9.18 41.15 -0.44
CA THR A 195 -9.41 42.52 0.06
C THR A 195 -9.45 42.59 1.59
N GLY A 196 -9.45 41.47 2.30
CA GLY A 196 -9.35 41.41 3.76
C GLY A 196 -7.99 41.89 4.30
N ALA A 197 -6.97 41.94 3.45
CA ALA A 197 -5.66 42.51 3.76
C ALA A 197 -5.69 44.05 3.89
N LEU A 198 -6.68 44.73 3.32
CA LEU A 198 -6.85 46.18 3.44
C LEU A 198 -7.53 46.50 4.79
N PRO A 199 -6.89 47.26 5.69
CA PRO A 199 -7.50 47.61 6.97
C PRO A 199 -8.85 48.32 6.79
N GLY A 200 -9.89 47.85 7.50
CA GLY A 200 -11.24 48.41 7.40
C GLY A 200 -11.96 48.13 6.07
N SER A 201 -11.50 47.14 5.30
CA SER A 201 -12.13 46.76 4.04
C SER A 201 -13.62 46.46 4.19
N ARG A 202 -14.42 47.08 3.33
CA ARG A 202 -15.87 46.82 3.19
C ARG A 202 -16.19 45.77 2.15
N THR A 203 -15.17 45.14 1.57
CA THR A 203 -15.32 44.17 0.47
C THR A 203 -14.61 42.86 0.76
N ALA A 204 -14.16 42.64 2.01
CA ALA A 204 -13.39 41.46 2.43
C ALA A 204 -14.08 40.13 2.09
N GLN A 205 -15.40 40.07 2.26
CA GLN A 205 -16.24 38.91 1.92
C GLN A 205 -16.95 39.06 0.57
N LEU A 206 -16.72 40.15 -0.17
CA LEU A 206 -17.42 40.46 -1.42
C LEU A 206 -16.53 40.26 -2.66
N ALA A 207 -15.23 40.56 -2.55
CA ALA A 207 -14.31 40.56 -3.68
C ALA A 207 -13.16 39.56 -3.47
N LYS A 208 -13.20 38.44 -4.20
CA LYS A 208 -12.29 37.30 -4.03
C LYS A 208 -10.81 37.65 -4.20
N TYR A 209 -10.45 38.41 -5.23
CA TYR A 209 -9.06 38.45 -5.69
C TYR A 209 -8.17 39.43 -4.91
N GLY A 210 -8.68 40.59 -4.47
CA GLY A 210 -7.85 41.63 -3.87
C GLY A 210 -6.81 42.21 -4.85
N TYR A 211 -5.56 42.37 -4.39
CA TYR A 211 -4.45 42.93 -5.18
C TYR A 211 -3.20 42.04 -5.07
N GLY A 212 -2.54 41.75 -6.19
CA GLY A 212 -1.36 40.87 -6.25
C GLY A 212 -1.72 39.40 -6.52
N PRO A 213 -0.84 38.44 -6.16
CA PRO A 213 -1.14 37.01 -6.30
C PRO A 213 -2.32 36.59 -5.43
N GLN A 214 -3.11 35.63 -5.91
CA GLN A 214 -4.19 35.04 -5.13
C GLN A 214 -3.69 33.84 -4.32
N TYR A 215 -3.80 33.91 -3.00
CA TYR A 215 -3.24 32.91 -2.09
C TYR A 215 -4.28 31.96 -1.49
N ASP A 216 -5.59 32.26 -1.54
CA ASP A 216 -6.62 31.41 -0.92
C ASP A 216 -6.52 29.92 -1.34
N PRO A 217 -6.35 29.58 -2.64
CA PRO A 217 -6.28 28.19 -3.06
C PRO A 217 -5.11 27.40 -2.47
N MET A 218 -3.96 28.05 -2.17
CA MET A 218 -2.81 27.34 -1.61
C MET A 218 -3.03 26.90 -0.16
N PHE A 219 -3.99 27.47 0.56
CA PHE A 219 -4.36 27.04 1.93
C PHE A 219 -5.39 25.91 1.96
N THR A 220 -5.79 25.39 0.79
CA THR A 220 -6.74 24.26 0.69
C THR A 220 -6.02 22.95 0.40
N GLN A 221 -6.38 21.89 1.13
CA GLN A 221 -5.70 20.59 1.09
C GLN A 221 -4.17 20.75 1.16
N SER A 222 -3.67 21.54 2.11
CA SER A 222 -2.24 21.80 2.26
C SER A 222 -1.85 21.87 3.74
N ASN A 223 -0.59 22.18 3.99
CA ASN A 223 -0.04 22.35 5.33
C ASN A 223 0.73 23.68 5.47
N PHE A 224 0.26 24.73 4.79
CA PHE A 224 0.95 26.03 4.75
C PHE A 224 0.50 27.04 5.81
N GLY A 225 -0.60 26.78 6.50
CA GLY A 225 -1.10 27.65 7.57
C GLY A 225 -2.33 27.08 8.28
N VAL A 226 -2.74 27.72 9.37
CA VAL A 226 -3.94 27.38 10.13
C VAL A 226 -4.99 28.44 9.91
N VAL A 227 -6.07 28.10 9.19
CA VAL A 227 -7.15 29.04 8.91
C VAL A 227 -8.04 29.19 10.15
N THR A 228 -8.20 30.43 10.62
CA THR A 228 -8.94 30.80 11.83
C THR A 228 -10.26 31.49 11.55
N LYS A 229 -10.47 32.01 10.33
CA LYS A 229 -11.75 32.57 9.86
C LYS A 229 -11.87 32.38 8.35
N MET A 230 -13.09 32.26 7.85
CA MET A 230 -13.34 32.17 6.41
C MET A 230 -14.70 32.76 6.07
N GLY A 231 -14.73 33.58 5.01
CA GLY A 231 -15.98 34.03 4.40
C GLY A 231 -16.53 33.00 3.43
N VAL A 232 -17.85 32.82 3.43
CA VAL A 232 -18.59 31.99 2.47
C VAL A 232 -19.82 32.73 1.95
N TRP A 233 -20.07 32.64 0.65
CA TRP A 233 -21.31 33.15 0.08
C TRP A 233 -22.47 32.19 0.34
N LEU A 234 -23.65 32.75 0.54
CA LEU A 234 -24.88 32.05 0.82
C LEU A 234 -25.77 32.07 -0.43
N PHE A 235 -26.48 30.97 -0.66
CA PHE A 235 -27.36 30.79 -1.81
C PHE A 235 -28.67 31.54 -1.57
N PRO A 236 -29.10 32.47 -2.45
CA PRO A 236 -30.38 33.15 -2.26
C PRO A 236 -31.54 32.15 -2.22
N LYS A 237 -32.42 32.30 -1.22
CA LYS A 237 -33.60 31.46 -1.06
C LYS A 237 -34.48 31.57 -2.32
N PRO A 238 -34.73 30.46 -3.03
CA PRO A 238 -35.52 30.49 -4.24
C PRO A 238 -37.00 30.68 -3.90
N ALA A 239 -37.78 31.24 -4.84
CA ALA A 239 -39.23 31.41 -4.69
C ALA A 239 -40.00 30.09 -4.51
N GLY A 240 -39.39 28.97 -4.89
CA GLY A 240 -39.93 27.62 -4.78
C GLY A 240 -38.87 26.60 -5.16
N HIS A 241 -39.10 25.35 -4.78
CA HIS A 241 -38.25 24.22 -5.15
C HIS A 241 -39.07 22.92 -5.26
N ARG A 242 -38.61 21.96 -6.06
CA ARG A 242 -39.26 20.65 -6.20
C ARG A 242 -38.22 19.56 -6.48
N GLY A 243 -38.09 18.59 -5.58
CA GLY A 243 -37.15 17.48 -5.71
C GLY A 243 -37.70 16.40 -6.63
N TYR A 244 -36.83 15.78 -7.42
CA TYR A 244 -37.18 14.72 -8.35
C TYR A 244 -36.14 13.60 -8.40
N MET A 245 -36.61 12.43 -8.85
CA MET A 245 -35.81 11.24 -9.11
C MET A 245 -36.05 10.75 -10.54
N ILE A 246 -34.98 10.30 -11.20
CA ILE A 246 -35.05 9.57 -12.46
C ILE A 246 -34.38 8.21 -12.28
N THR A 247 -35.13 7.13 -12.44
CA THR A 247 -34.60 5.76 -12.32
C THR A 247 -34.19 5.24 -13.69
N LEU A 248 -33.00 4.65 -13.80
CA LEU A 248 -32.45 4.09 -15.03
C LEU A 248 -32.31 2.56 -14.86
N PRO A 249 -32.99 1.74 -15.67
CA PRO A 249 -33.16 0.32 -15.38
C PRO A 249 -31.89 -0.52 -15.63
N ARG A 250 -31.00 -0.12 -16.53
CA ARG A 250 -29.89 -0.96 -17.00
C ARG A 250 -28.54 -0.39 -16.62
N GLU A 251 -27.55 -1.27 -16.52
CA GLU A 251 -26.17 -0.89 -16.17
C GLU A 251 -25.56 0.03 -17.23
N GLU A 252 -25.80 -0.28 -18.51
CA GLU A 252 -25.32 0.47 -19.66
C GLU A 252 -25.93 1.87 -19.82
N ASP A 253 -27.02 2.18 -19.10
CA ASP A 253 -27.68 3.49 -19.17
C ASP A 253 -26.81 4.62 -18.58
N LEU A 254 -25.78 4.30 -17.80
CA LEU A 254 -24.81 5.27 -17.25
C LEU A 254 -24.19 6.15 -18.35
N GLY A 255 -23.78 5.54 -19.47
CA GLY A 255 -23.13 6.26 -20.56
C GLY A 255 -24.05 7.30 -21.20
N PRO A 256 -25.20 6.89 -21.78
CA PRO A 256 -26.19 7.81 -22.34
C PRO A 256 -26.68 8.86 -21.34
N PHE A 257 -26.85 8.50 -20.07
CA PHE A 257 -27.25 9.44 -19.03
C PHE A 257 -26.26 10.61 -18.90
N VAL A 258 -24.96 10.33 -18.83
CA VAL A 258 -23.94 11.39 -18.71
C VAL A 258 -23.91 12.27 -19.96
N GLU A 259 -24.07 11.68 -21.15
CA GLU A 259 -24.13 12.43 -22.41
C GLU A 259 -25.34 13.38 -22.49
N ILE A 260 -26.49 12.97 -21.95
CA ILE A 260 -27.70 13.81 -21.86
C ILE A 260 -27.55 14.89 -20.78
N LEU A 261 -27.00 14.54 -19.61
CA LEU A 261 -26.84 15.49 -18.50
C LEU A 261 -25.80 16.58 -18.81
N ARG A 262 -24.69 16.24 -19.49
CA ARG A 262 -23.59 17.19 -19.76
C ARG A 262 -24.05 18.53 -20.36
N PRO A 263 -24.81 18.59 -21.49
CA PRO A 263 -25.27 19.85 -22.04
C PRO A 263 -26.24 20.60 -21.10
N LEU A 264 -27.08 19.87 -20.34
CA LEU A 264 -28.01 20.47 -19.36
C LEU A 264 -27.27 21.09 -18.16
N ARG A 265 -26.11 20.54 -17.77
CA ARG A 265 -25.21 21.14 -16.78
C ARG A 265 -24.52 22.38 -17.35
N LEU A 266 -23.94 22.27 -18.54
CA LEU A 266 -23.20 23.37 -19.18
C LEU A 266 -24.06 24.61 -19.44
N ASN A 267 -25.32 24.42 -19.84
CA ASN A 267 -26.26 25.51 -20.09
C ASN A 267 -27.06 25.95 -18.85
N GLN A 268 -26.78 25.38 -17.67
CA GLN A 268 -27.44 25.68 -16.40
C GLN A 268 -28.94 25.29 -16.32
N THR A 269 -29.44 24.44 -17.23
CA THR A 269 -30.77 23.82 -17.07
C THR A 269 -30.81 22.93 -15.85
N VAL A 270 -29.68 22.32 -15.46
CA VAL A 270 -29.50 21.68 -14.16
C VAL A 270 -28.36 22.43 -13.47
N PRO A 271 -28.62 23.46 -12.65
CA PRO A 271 -27.57 24.36 -12.16
C PRO A 271 -26.85 23.83 -10.91
N HIS A 272 -27.52 23.02 -10.09
CA HIS A 272 -27.00 22.44 -8.85
C HIS A 272 -26.01 21.30 -9.09
N GLY A 273 -25.40 20.73 -8.03
CA GLY A 273 -24.58 19.53 -8.13
C GLY A 273 -25.42 18.26 -7.98
N PRO A 274 -25.98 17.68 -9.06
CA PRO A 274 -26.85 16.53 -8.90
C PRO A 274 -26.04 15.25 -8.71
N THR A 275 -26.69 14.20 -8.20
CA THR A 275 -26.03 12.92 -7.90
C THR A 275 -26.68 11.79 -8.68
N LEU A 276 -25.84 10.97 -9.32
CA LEU A 276 -26.23 9.68 -9.89
C LEU A 276 -25.68 8.57 -9.01
N ARG A 277 -26.57 7.81 -8.37
CA ARG A 277 -26.24 6.83 -7.33
C ARG A 277 -26.46 5.40 -7.86
N SER A 278 -25.56 4.50 -7.48
CA SER A 278 -25.67 3.08 -7.83
C SER A 278 -26.76 2.37 -7.01
N LEU A 279 -27.35 1.32 -7.56
CA LEU A 279 -28.35 0.47 -6.90
C LEU A 279 -28.03 0.12 -5.44
N LEU A 280 -26.87 -0.48 -5.16
CA LEU A 280 -26.56 -0.99 -3.82
C LEU A 280 -26.33 0.12 -2.80
N LEU A 281 -25.83 1.27 -3.26
CA LEU A 281 -25.71 2.45 -2.42
C LEU A 281 -27.09 2.98 -1.99
N ASP A 282 -28.10 2.96 -2.86
CA ASP A 282 -29.47 3.34 -2.48
C ASP A 282 -30.14 2.27 -1.63
N ALA A 283 -29.97 0.98 -1.98
CA ALA A 283 -30.50 -0.14 -1.21
C ALA A 283 -30.02 -0.13 0.25
N SER A 284 -28.80 0.37 0.50
CA SER A 284 -28.27 0.53 1.85
C SER A 284 -29.05 1.49 2.75
N ALA A 285 -29.80 2.43 2.17
CA ALA A 285 -30.70 3.30 2.94
C ALA A 285 -31.98 2.59 3.39
N HIS A 286 -32.33 1.46 2.76
CA HIS A 286 -33.53 0.68 3.06
C HIS A 286 -33.27 -0.46 4.05
N GLY A 287 -32.03 -0.96 4.15
CA GLY A 287 -31.70 -2.02 5.09
C GLY A 287 -30.27 -2.56 4.93
N PRO A 288 -29.86 -3.49 5.81
CA PRO A 288 -28.54 -4.11 5.77
C PRO A 288 -28.40 -5.05 4.58
N ARG A 289 -27.16 -5.34 4.17
CA ARG A 289 -26.85 -6.29 3.09
C ARG A 289 -27.51 -7.65 3.32
N SER A 290 -27.51 -8.12 4.57
CA SER A 290 -28.05 -9.43 4.98
C SER A 290 -29.56 -9.57 4.77
N ALA A 291 -30.31 -8.46 4.64
CA ALA A 291 -31.72 -8.49 4.29
C ALA A 291 -31.95 -8.92 2.81
N TYR A 292 -30.95 -8.68 1.95
CA TYR A 292 -31.02 -8.98 0.52
C TYR A 292 -30.18 -10.21 0.13
N TYR A 293 -29.01 -10.37 0.73
CA TYR A 293 -28.07 -11.44 0.40
C TYR A 293 -27.12 -11.76 1.56
N THR A 294 -27.06 -13.04 1.96
CA THR A 294 -26.21 -13.53 3.05
C THR A 294 -24.99 -14.31 2.57
N GLY A 295 -24.83 -14.53 1.27
CA GLY A 295 -23.67 -15.25 0.72
C GLY A 295 -22.39 -14.42 0.75
N GLU A 296 -21.25 -15.10 0.60
CA GLU A 296 -19.92 -14.48 0.49
C GLU A 296 -19.75 -13.80 -0.88
N GLY A 297 -18.84 -12.81 -0.95
CA GLY A 297 -18.50 -12.09 -2.17
C GLY A 297 -19.54 -11.05 -2.61
N PRO A 298 -19.42 -10.51 -3.84
CA PRO A 298 -20.34 -9.49 -4.35
C PRO A 298 -21.76 -10.02 -4.54
N ILE A 299 -22.78 -9.18 -4.35
CA ILE A 299 -24.18 -9.52 -4.61
C ILE A 299 -24.35 -9.96 -6.09
N PRO A 300 -24.88 -11.16 -6.37
CA PRO A 300 -25.09 -11.64 -7.72
C PRO A 300 -26.13 -10.81 -8.49
N GLU A 301 -25.95 -10.71 -9.80
CA GLU A 301 -26.81 -9.91 -10.69
C GLU A 301 -28.31 -10.27 -10.60
N HIS A 302 -28.67 -11.54 -10.37
CA HIS A 302 -30.08 -11.92 -10.20
C HIS A 302 -30.70 -11.34 -8.92
N VAL A 303 -29.91 -11.21 -7.85
CA VAL A 303 -30.35 -10.56 -6.60
C VAL A 303 -30.42 -9.05 -6.79
N CYS A 304 -29.48 -8.44 -7.52
CA CYS A 304 -29.58 -7.02 -7.88
C CYS A 304 -30.91 -6.70 -8.59
N ARG A 305 -31.36 -7.57 -9.51
CA ARG A 305 -32.66 -7.40 -10.17
C ARG A 305 -33.84 -7.52 -9.21
N GLN A 306 -33.79 -8.44 -8.26
CA GLN A 306 -34.80 -8.55 -7.20
C GLN A 306 -34.87 -7.28 -6.37
N ILE A 307 -33.72 -6.72 -5.97
CA ILE A 307 -33.65 -5.44 -5.24
C ILE A 307 -34.29 -4.31 -6.06
N GLN A 308 -34.01 -4.24 -7.37
CA GLN A 308 -34.63 -3.24 -8.27
C GLN A 308 -36.17 -3.37 -8.30
N ASP A 309 -36.68 -4.60 -8.40
CA ASP A 309 -38.12 -4.86 -8.46
C ASP A 309 -38.83 -4.59 -7.13
N GLU A 310 -38.23 -5.00 -6.02
CA GLU A 310 -38.75 -4.83 -4.66
C GLU A 310 -38.78 -3.35 -4.24
N LEU A 311 -37.67 -2.63 -4.45
CA LEU A 311 -37.54 -1.22 -4.08
C LEU A 311 -38.07 -0.27 -5.16
N LYS A 312 -38.41 -0.80 -6.35
CA LYS A 312 -38.87 -0.05 -7.53
C LYS A 312 -37.89 1.04 -7.99
N ILE A 313 -36.60 0.80 -7.81
CA ILE A 313 -35.51 1.69 -8.21
C ILE A 313 -34.74 1.15 -9.43
N GLY A 314 -33.98 2.02 -10.06
CA GLY A 314 -33.12 1.67 -11.20
C GLY A 314 -31.81 1.01 -10.76
N ARG A 315 -31.07 0.51 -11.75
CA ARG A 315 -29.65 0.16 -11.60
C ARG A 315 -28.82 1.41 -11.26
N TRP A 316 -29.26 2.55 -11.79
CA TRP A 316 -28.78 3.88 -11.43
C TRP A 316 -29.98 4.78 -11.11
N ASN A 317 -29.84 5.63 -10.10
CA ASN A 317 -30.87 6.56 -9.66
C ASN A 317 -30.30 7.97 -9.63
N PHE A 318 -30.90 8.85 -10.43
CA PHE A 318 -30.52 10.26 -10.50
C PHE A 318 -31.41 11.09 -9.59
N TYR A 319 -30.81 11.91 -8.75
CA TYR A 319 -31.51 12.81 -7.85
C TYR A 319 -31.15 14.26 -8.18
N GLY A 320 -32.19 15.09 -8.35
CA GLY A 320 -32.03 16.51 -8.62
C GLY A 320 -33.14 17.36 -8.02
N MET A 321 -32.98 18.67 -8.15
CA MET A 321 -33.90 19.69 -7.63
C MET A 321 -34.17 20.77 -8.68
N LEU A 322 -35.43 21.18 -8.80
CA LEU A 322 -35.85 22.36 -9.54
C LEU A 322 -35.92 23.55 -8.59
N TYR A 323 -35.58 24.76 -9.06
CA TYR A 323 -35.59 25.98 -8.26
C TYR A 323 -36.23 27.12 -9.04
N GLY A 324 -37.06 27.93 -8.37
CA GLY A 324 -37.64 29.14 -8.94
C GLY A 324 -39.16 29.21 -8.77
N THR A 325 -39.82 30.02 -9.60
CA THR A 325 -41.28 30.09 -9.61
C THR A 325 -41.87 28.80 -10.20
N PRO A 326 -43.14 28.45 -9.89
CA PRO A 326 -43.79 27.28 -10.46
C PRO A 326 -43.68 27.20 -11.99
N ALA A 327 -43.92 28.32 -12.70
CA ALA A 327 -43.82 28.36 -14.16
C ALA A 327 -42.40 28.10 -14.69
N ALA A 328 -41.37 28.61 -14.01
CA ALA A 328 -39.98 28.35 -14.39
C ALA A 328 -39.59 26.89 -14.14
N MET A 329 -40.01 26.33 -13.00
CA MET A 329 -39.75 24.93 -12.66
C MET A 329 -40.47 23.97 -13.61
N ASP A 330 -41.73 24.24 -13.97
CA ASP A 330 -42.47 23.38 -14.90
C ASP A 330 -41.84 23.41 -16.31
N ALA A 331 -41.41 24.58 -16.79
CA ALA A 331 -40.69 24.68 -18.07
C ALA A 331 -39.33 23.96 -18.04
N GLN A 332 -38.56 24.12 -16.96
CA GLN A 332 -37.28 23.43 -16.75
C GLN A 332 -37.49 21.92 -16.67
N TRP A 333 -38.53 21.46 -15.98
CA TRP A 333 -38.87 20.05 -15.85
C TRP A 333 -39.19 19.41 -17.20
N GLU A 334 -39.99 20.07 -18.03
CA GLU A 334 -40.34 19.53 -19.35
C GLU A 334 -39.10 19.28 -20.21
N VAL A 335 -38.13 20.20 -20.21
CA VAL A 335 -36.85 20.02 -20.91
C VAL A 335 -36.05 18.83 -20.35
N ILE A 336 -35.96 18.70 -19.03
CA ILE A 336 -35.24 17.59 -18.37
C ILE A 336 -35.93 16.25 -18.67
N ARG A 337 -37.25 16.19 -18.51
CA ARG A 337 -38.09 15.01 -18.73
C ARG A 337 -38.00 14.56 -20.18
N GLU A 338 -38.14 15.47 -21.14
CA GLU A 338 -38.02 15.18 -22.57
C GLU A 338 -36.63 14.61 -22.89
N ALA A 339 -35.56 15.26 -22.41
CA ALA A 339 -34.19 14.82 -22.67
C ALA A 339 -33.91 13.40 -22.14
N PHE A 340 -34.30 13.10 -20.89
CA PHE A 340 -34.08 11.78 -20.30
C PHE A 340 -35.07 10.70 -20.76
N SER A 341 -36.19 11.08 -21.38
CA SER A 341 -37.11 10.11 -22.02
C SER A 341 -36.47 9.39 -23.21
N ALA A 342 -35.33 9.88 -23.71
CA ALA A 342 -34.52 9.18 -24.69
C ALA A 342 -33.89 7.87 -24.16
N ILE A 343 -33.82 7.68 -22.83
CA ILE A 343 -33.33 6.43 -22.22
C ILE A 343 -34.50 5.44 -22.06
N PRO A 344 -34.46 4.27 -22.75
CA PRO A 344 -35.53 3.29 -22.67
C PRO A 344 -35.78 2.80 -21.25
N GLY A 345 -37.03 2.92 -20.79
CA GLY A 345 -37.45 2.45 -19.47
C GLY A 345 -37.10 3.40 -18.32
N ALA A 346 -36.58 4.61 -18.59
CA ALA A 346 -36.45 5.64 -17.58
C ALA A 346 -37.83 6.00 -16.98
N ARG A 347 -37.89 6.17 -15.65
CA ARG A 347 -39.10 6.60 -14.94
C ARG A 347 -38.79 7.83 -14.09
N PHE A 348 -39.81 8.65 -13.90
CA PHE A 348 -39.70 9.98 -13.31
C PHE A 348 -40.64 10.08 -12.12
N TYR A 349 -40.13 10.60 -11.02
CA TYR A 349 -40.89 10.74 -9.78
C TYR A 349 -40.57 12.08 -9.14
N PHE A 350 -41.59 12.79 -8.68
CA PHE A 350 -41.39 13.87 -7.71
C PHE A 350 -41.36 13.34 -6.28
N GLU A 351 -40.78 14.13 -5.38
CA GLU A 351 -40.86 13.89 -3.94
C GLU A 351 -42.33 13.67 -3.51
N GLY A 352 -42.59 12.56 -2.80
CA GLY A 352 -43.92 12.17 -2.35
C GLY A 352 -44.71 11.25 -3.29
N GLU A 353 -44.29 11.11 -4.56
CA GLU A 353 -44.94 10.20 -5.53
C GLU A 353 -44.39 8.77 -5.49
N HIS A 354 -43.21 8.59 -4.90
CA HIS A 354 -42.54 7.31 -4.72
C HIS A 354 -42.07 7.16 -3.27
N ASP A 355 -42.32 6.00 -2.66
CA ASP A 355 -41.80 5.68 -1.33
C ASP A 355 -40.30 5.33 -1.42
N ASN A 356 -39.47 6.37 -1.52
CA ASN A 356 -38.01 6.27 -1.58
C ASN A 356 -37.39 7.21 -0.52
N PRO A 357 -36.75 6.66 0.53
CA PRO A 357 -36.14 7.45 1.59
C PRO A 357 -34.95 8.28 1.09
N VAL A 358 -34.22 7.81 0.07
CA VAL A 358 -33.11 8.55 -0.52
C VAL A 358 -33.62 9.83 -1.20
N LEU A 359 -34.72 9.78 -1.97
CA LEU A 359 -35.33 10.96 -2.57
C LEU A 359 -35.71 11.99 -1.50
N ALA A 360 -36.35 11.57 -0.41
CA ALA A 360 -36.70 12.47 0.69
C ALA A 360 -35.44 13.10 1.35
N ILE A 361 -34.41 12.29 1.61
CA ILE A 361 -33.14 12.75 2.19
C ILE A 361 -32.45 13.75 1.25
N ARG A 362 -32.37 13.44 -0.05
CA ARG A 362 -31.76 14.30 -1.07
C ARG A 362 -32.54 15.59 -1.26
N SER A 363 -33.88 15.54 -1.27
CA SER A 363 -34.73 16.74 -1.31
C SER A 363 -34.48 17.67 -0.13
N LYS A 364 -34.35 17.12 1.09
CA LYS A 364 -34.02 17.88 2.30
C LYS A 364 -32.66 18.58 2.16
N ILE A 365 -31.63 17.85 1.73
CA ILE A 365 -30.28 18.39 1.55
C ILE A 365 -30.21 19.46 0.44
N MET A 366 -30.80 19.20 -0.74
CA MET A 366 -30.83 20.15 -1.86
C MET A 366 -31.74 21.37 -1.61
N SER A 367 -32.54 21.35 -0.54
CA SER A 367 -33.29 22.51 -0.02
C SER A 367 -32.59 23.14 1.19
N ALA A 368 -31.28 22.94 1.32
CA ALA A 368 -30.43 23.53 2.37
C ALA A 368 -30.86 23.17 3.80
N ARG A 369 -31.50 22.02 3.99
CA ARG A 369 -31.85 21.50 5.32
C ARG A 369 -30.82 20.44 5.75
N PRO A 370 -30.00 20.72 6.76
CA PRO A 370 -29.05 19.76 7.32
C PRO A 370 -29.68 18.41 7.65
N SER A 371 -28.96 17.31 7.40
CA SER A 371 -29.39 15.97 7.81
C SER A 371 -28.20 15.12 8.28
N LEU A 372 -28.52 14.13 9.13
CA LEU A 372 -27.64 13.01 9.50
C LEU A 372 -28.19 11.67 9.00
N GLU A 373 -29.34 11.65 8.33
CA GLU A 373 -30.03 10.42 7.88
C GLU A 373 -29.20 9.66 6.83
N ALA A 374 -28.24 10.30 6.17
CA ALA A 374 -27.30 9.64 5.25
C ALA A 374 -26.37 8.63 5.97
N THR A 375 -26.29 8.65 7.31
CA THR A 375 -25.60 7.62 8.11
C THR A 375 -26.25 6.24 8.00
N SER A 376 -27.50 6.15 7.51
CA SER A 376 -28.16 4.87 7.19
C SER A 376 -27.31 3.97 6.29
N THR A 377 -26.49 4.53 5.41
CA THR A 377 -25.53 3.77 4.57
C THR A 377 -24.58 2.87 5.39
N PHE A 378 -24.26 3.26 6.63
CA PHE A 378 -23.37 2.51 7.50
C PHE A 378 -23.99 1.22 8.06
N GLN A 379 -25.28 0.98 7.82
CA GLN A 379 -25.92 -0.27 8.22
C GLN A 379 -25.69 -1.41 7.22
N TRP A 380 -25.01 -1.18 6.09
CA TRP A 380 -24.87 -2.19 5.04
C TRP A 380 -24.17 -3.46 5.53
N ILE A 381 -23.11 -3.31 6.33
CA ILE A 381 -22.38 -4.43 6.96
C ILE A 381 -22.21 -4.15 8.45
N ASP A 382 -21.96 -5.19 9.23
CA ASP A 382 -21.67 -5.05 10.65
C ASP A 382 -20.34 -4.29 10.85
N ASN A 383 -20.26 -3.50 11.93
CA ASN A 383 -19.08 -2.70 12.29
C ASN A 383 -18.52 -1.85 11.13
N ALA A 384 -19.41 -1.36 10.26
CA ALA A 384 -19.03 -0.72 9.02
C ALA A 384 -18.09 0.48 9.23
N GLY A 385 -16.94 0.40 8.58
CA GLY A 385 -16.12 1.53 8.21
C GLY A 385 -16.10 1.67 6.71
N HIS A 386 -15.63 2.83 6.24
CA HIS A 386 -15.33 3.00 4.83
C HIS A 386 -14.10 3.87 4.64
N VAL A 387 -13.44 3.68 3.50
CA VAL A 387 -12.49 4.65 2.95
C VAL A 387 -13.08 5.17 1.64
N ASN A 388 -13.17 6.48 1.51
CA ASN A 388 -13.69 7.09 0.29
C ASN A 388 -12.58 7.16 -0.75
N PHE A 389 -12.84 6.56 -1.90
CA PHE A 389 -12.00 6.66 -3.07
C PHE A 389 -12.69 7.54 -4.13
N ALA A 390 -12.13 8.72 -4.40
CA ALA A 390 -12.80 9.75 -5.19
C ALA A 390 -11.97 10.21 -6.39
N LEU A 391 -12.35 9.72 -7.58
CA LEU A 391 -11.67 10.02 -8.85
C LEU A 391 -12.34 11.16 -9.60
N SER A 392 -11.54 11.99 -10.25
CA SER A 392 -12.01 12.96 -11.22
C SER A 392 -11.89 12.40 -12.65
N SER A 393 -12.92 12.64 -13.46
CA SER A 393 -12.94 12.36 -14.90
C SER A 393 -13.56 13.50 -15.70
N PRO A 394 -13.32 13.56 -17.02
CA PRO A 394 -14.19 14.29 -17.94
C PRO A 394 -15.64 13.80 -17.82
N ALA A 395 -16.61 14.71 -17.96
CA ALA A 395 -18.04 14.37 -17.94
C ALA A 395 -18.52 13.69 -19.24
N THR A 396 -17.96 12.54 -19.59
CA THR A 396 -18.38 11.75 -20.75
C THR A 396 -18.94 10.40 -20.34
N GLY A 397 -19.87 9.86 -21.14
CA GLY A 397 -20.42 8.54 -20.90
C GLY A 397 -19.37 7.42 -20.97
N ALA A 398 -18.36 7.59 -21.83
CA ALA A 398 -17.26 6.64 -21.96
C ALA A 398 -16.38 6.61 -20.70
N ASP A 399 -16.00 7.78 -20.18
CA ASP A 399 -15.20 7.89 -18.96
C ASP A 399 -15.98 7.37 -17.73
N ALA A 400 -17.27 7.72 -17.62
CA ALA A 400 -18.12 7.23 -16.54
C ALA A 400 -18.21 5.70 -16.51
N LEU A 401 -18.47 5.07 -17.66
CA LEU A 401 -18.52 3.60 -17.78
C LEU A 401 -17.16 2.95 -17.48
N LYS A 402 -16.05 3.57 -17.92
CA LYS A 402 -14.71 3.06 -17.68
C LYS A 402 -14.35 3.10 -16.20
N GLN A 403 -14.56 4.23 -15.52
CA GLN A 403 -14.34 4.35 -14.08
C GLN A 403 -15.24 3.42 -13.28
N TYR A 404 -16.53 3.35 -13.64
CA TYR A 404 -17.48 2.43 -13.01
C TYR A 404 -16.99 0.98 -13.09
N ARG A 405 -16.68 0.48 -14.29
CA ARG A 405 -16.23 -0.91 -14.48
C ARG A 405 -14.94 -1.19 -13.74
N MET A 406 -13.97 -0.27 -13.82
CA MET A 406 -12.71 -0.38 -13.10
C MET A 406 -12.92 -0.49 -11.58
N ALA A 407 -13.70 0.41 -11.00
CA ALA A 407 -13.99 0.39 -9.55
C ALA A 407 -14.78 -0.86 -9.15
N ARG A 408 -15.79 -1.25 -9.94
CA ARG A 408 -16.61 -2.44 -9.70
C ARG A 408 -15.77 -3.71 -9.76
N ASP A 409 -15.01 -3.90 -10.84
CA ASP A 409 -14.25 -5.13 -11.07
C ASP A 409 -13.19 -5.30 -9.97
N ARG A 410 -12.50 -4.22 -9.58
CA ARG A 410 -11.58 -4.24 -8.44
C ARG A 410 -12.28 -4.53 -7.11
N ALA A 411 -13.43 -3.90 -6.84
CA ALA A 411 -14.21 -4.21 -5.64
C ALA A 411 -14.61 -5.70 -5.61
N HIS A 412 -15.07 -6.23 -6.74
CA HIS A 412 -15.46 -7.63 -6.86
C HIS A 412 -14.31 -8.61 -6.67
N GLU A 413 -13.13 -8.31 -7.23
CA GLU A 413 -11.90 -9.08 -7.00
C GLU A 413 -11.50 -9.11 -5.52
N ALA A 414 -11.76 -8.03 -4.79
CA ALA A 414 -11.56 -7.96 -3.34
C ALA A 414 -12.70 -8.60 -2.52
N GLY A 415 -13.71 -9.19 -3.18
CA GLY A 415 -14.86 -9.82 -2.54
C GLY A 415 -15.90 -8.84 -2.02
N LYS A 416 -15.95 -7.61 -2.56
CA LYS A 416 -16.79 -6.52 -2.05
C LYS A 416 -17.85 -6.06 -3.05
N ASP A 417 -18.94 -5.55 -2.51
CA ASP A 417 -19.98 -4.90 -3.29
C ASP A 417 -19.49 -3.56 -3.84
N TYR A 418 -19.80 -3.28 -5.10
CA TYR A 418 -19.62 -1.94 -5.65
C TYR A 418 -20.69 -0.99 -5.11
N MET A 419 -20.25 0.12 -4.51
CA MET A 419 -21.07 1.26 -4.16
C MET A 419 -20.43 2.53 -4.70
N GLY A 420 -21.20 3.32 -5.45
CA GLY A 420 -20.67 4.53 -6.05
C GLY A 420 -21.72 5.62 -6.27
N THR A 421 -21.24 6.85 -6.25
CA THR A 421 -21.99 8.05 -6.68
C THR A 421 -21.13 8.84 -7.66
N PHE A 422 -21.73 9.25 -8.76
CA PHE A 422 -21.18 10.30 -9.61
C PHE A 422 -21.81 11.64 -9.22
N ILE A 423 -20.96 12.61 -8.90
CA ILE A 423 -21.33 14.02 -8.76
C ILE A 423 -20.90 14.70 -10.05
N VAL A 424 -21.88 15.11 -10.86
CA VAL A 424 -21.61 15.67 -12.19
C VAL A 424 -21.44 17.18 -12.07
N GLY A 425 -20.19 17.62 -12.11
CA GLY A 425 -19.82 19.03 -12.11
C GLY A 425 -20.21 19.73 -13.42
N LEU A 426 -19.69 20.93 -13.63
CA LEU A 426 -19.94 21.66 -14.88
C LEU A 426 -19.18 21.05 -16.06
N ARG A 427 -17.98 20.51 -15.82
CA ARG A 427 -17.07 20.01 -16.87
C ARG A 427 -16.42 18.67 -16.52
N ASP A 428 -16.42 18.33 -15.25
CA ASP A 428 -15.87 17.12 -14.67
C ASP A 428 -16.97 16.28 -14.01
N MET A 429 -16.59 15.07 -13.61
CA MET A 429 -17.37 14.25 -12.69
C MET A 429 -16.46 13.77 -11.57
N GLN A 430 -16.99 13.81 -10.35
CA GLN A 430 -16.37 13.19 -9.20
C GLN A 430 -17.05 11.83 -8.97
N HIS A 431 -16.30 10.75 -9.15
CA HIS A 431 -16.75 9.40 -8.89
C HIS A 431 -16.32 8.99 -7.48
N VAL A 432 -17.24 9.12 -6.52
CA VAL A 432 -17.00 8.80 -5.10
C VAL A 432 -17.45 7.38 -4.82
N ASN A 433 -16.52 6.55 -4.35
CA ASN A 433 -16.74 5.15 -4.01
C ASN A 433 -16.42 4.93 -2.53
N PRO A 434 -17.43 4.79 -1.65
CA PRO A 434 -17.20 4.33 -0.29
C PRO A 434 -16.84 2.84 -0.31
N MET A 435 -15.55 2.54 -0.10
CA MET A 435 -15.08 1.16 0.03
C MET A 435 -15.38 0.68 1.44
N MET A 436 -16.49 -0.02 1.61
CA MET A 436 -16.98 -0.52 2.90
C MET A 436 -16.17 -1.72 3.41
N PHE A 437 -15.93 -1.78 4.71
CA PHE A 437 -15.24 -2.89 5.37
C PHE A 437 -15.63 -3.03 6.84
N ASP A 438 -15.44 -4.23 7.41
CA ASP A 438 -15.59 -4.44 8.84
C ASP A 438 -14.34 -3.90 9.57
N THR A 439 -14.54 -2.91 10.45
CA THR A 439 -13.45 -2.25 11.20
C THR A 439 -12.75 -3.15 12.22
N LEU A 440 -13.39 -4.26 12.63
CA LEU A 440 -12.86 -5.25 13.56
C LEU A 440 -12.14 -6.40 12.83
N ASP A 441 -12.41 -6.61 11.54
CA ASP A 441 -11.73 -7.63 10.73
C ASP A 441 -10.43 -7.08 10.11
N ARG A 442 -9.29 -7.48 10.67
CA ARG A 442 -7.97 -7.08 10.16
C ARG A 442 -7.73 -7.51 8.71
N GLN A 443 -8.17 -8.70 8.30
CA GLN A 443 -7.98 -9.15 6.91
C GLN A 443 -8.81 -8.31 5.96
N ASP A 444 -10.05 -7.99 6.34
CA ASP A 444 -10.92 -7.16 5.50
C ASP A 444 -10.39 -5.73 5.35
N ARG A 445 -9.87 -5.13 6.44
CA ARG A 445 -9.15 -3.85 6.39
C ARG A 445 -7.96 -3.90 5.43
N THR A 446 -7.10 -4.91 5.52
CA THR A 446 -5.93 -5.07 4.64
C THR A 446 -6.36 -5.20 3.18
N ARG A 447 -7.32 -6.09 2.87
CA ARG A 447 -7.85 -6.24 1.51
C ARG A 447 -8.43 -4.93 0.96
N THR A 448 -9.15 -4.18 1.79
CA THR A 448 -9.71 -2.87 1.40
C THR A 448 -8.62 -1.84 1.13
N HIS A 449 -7.56 -1.83 1.93
CA HIS A 449 -6.45 -0.91 1.72
C HIS A 449 -5.71 -1.23 0.41
N GLU A 450 -5.44 -2.51 0.15
CA GLU A 450 -4.82 -2.98 -1.09
C GLU A 450 -5.68 -2.67 -2.31
N LEU A 451 -7.00 -2.89 -2.21
CA LEU A 451 -7.99 -2.49 -3.22
C LEU A 451 -7.82 -1.01 -3.58
N CYS A 452 -7.81 -0.11 -2.60
CA CYS A 452 -7.67 1.32 -2.82
C CYS A 452 -6.33 1.67 -3.49
N VAL A 453 -5.23 1.03 -3.09
CA VAL A 453 -3.89 1.24 -3.69
C VAL A 453 -3.87 0.79 -5.16
N ARG A 454 -4.45 -0.37 -5.48
CA ARG A 454 -4.51 -0.89 -6.86
C ARG A 454 -5.41 -0.04 -7.74
N LEU A 455 -6.59 0.32 -7.25
CA LEU A 455 -7.52 1.16 -7.97
C LEU A 455 -6.91 2.53 -8.29
N LEU A 456 -6.13 3.10 -7.36
CA LEU A 456 -5.38 4.34 -7.62
C LEU A 456 -4.34 4.19 -8.73
N ARG A 457 -3.57 3.10 -8.73
CA ARG A 457 -2.58 2.84 -9.77
C ARG A 457 -3.25 2.72 -11.13
N ASP A 458 -4.33 1.94 -11.20
CA ASP A 458 -5.03 1.65 -12.46
C ASP A 458 -5.75 2.91 -12.97
N ALA A 459 -6.36 3.69 -12.09
CA ALA A 459 -6.97 4.98 -12.43
C ALA A 459 -5.93 5.97 -12.96
N ALA A 460 -4.76 6.06 -12.31
CA ALA A 460 -3.68 6.95 -12.75
C ALA A 460 -3.10 6.54 -14.10
N ALA A 461 -2.98 5.23 -14.38
CA ALA A 461 -2.55 4.72 -15.69
C ALA A 461 -3.51 5.13 -16.82
N GLU A 462 -4.77 5.36 -16.49
CA GLU A 462 -5.82 5.81 -17.41
C GLU A 462 -6.01 7.33 -17.42
N GLY A 463 -5.18 8.08 -16.70
CA GLY A 463 -5.23 9.54 -16.64
C GLY A 463 -6.25 10.10 -15.65
N TYR A 464 -6.81 9.28 -14.77
CA TYR A 464 -7.74 9.73 -13.72
C TYR A 464 -6.99 10.01 -12.41
N GLY A 465 -7.17 11.23 -11.89
CA GLY A 465 -6.57 11.67 -10.64
C GLY A 465 -7.56 11.61 -9.48
N ALA A 466 -7.08 11.31 -8.27
CA ALA A 466 -7.90 11.40 -7.08
C ALA A 466 -7.93 12.85 -6.55
N TYR A 467 -9.13 13.43 -6.39
CA TYR A 467 -9.26 14.80 -5.89
C TYR A 467 -9.08 14.91 -4.37
N ARG A 468 -9.31 13.80 -3.65
CA ARG A 468 -9.22 13.69 -2.19
C ARG A 468 -8.99 12.24 -1.77
N THR A 469 -8.25 12.04 -0.69
CA THR A 469 -7.92 10.68 -0.21
C THR A 469 -7.66 10.62 1.30
N HIS A 470 -7.62 9.39 1.80
CA HIS A 470 -7.29 9.03 3.17
C HIS A 470 -5.81 9.31 3.51
N PRO A 471 -5.43 9.67 4.75
CA PRO A 471 -4.03 9.91 5.14
C PRO A 471 -3.06 8.80 4.74
N SER A 472 -3.48 7.52 4.82
CA SER A 472 -2.65 6.37 4.42
C SER A 472 -2.33 6.29 2.92
N LEU A 473 -3.02 7.08 2.08
CA LEU A 473 -2.91 7.08 0.63
C LEU A 473 -2.37 8.39 0.05
N MET A 474 -2.15 9.42 0.88
CA MET A 474 -1.75 10.76 0.42
C MET A 474 -0.44 10.75 -0.38
N ASP A 475 0.54 9.94 0.04
CA ASP A 475 1.83 9.84 -0.66
C ASP A 475 1.68 9.14 -2.01
N GLN A 476 0.86 8.08 -2.06
CA GLN A 476 0.58 7.35 -3.29
C GLN A 476 -0.15 8.27 -4.29
N VAL A 477 -1.15 9.03 -3.83
CA VAL A 477 -1.86 10.00 -4.68
C VAL A 477 -0.92 11.09 -5.17
N ALA A 478 -0.13 11.71 -4.29
CA ALA A 478 0.85 12.73 -4.69
C ALA A 478 1.83 12.22 -5.75
N ALA A 479 2.27 10.96 -5.62
CA ALA A 479 3.15 10.30 -6.59
C ALA A 479 2.50 10.05 -7.97
N THR A 480 1.16 10.08 -8.08
CA THR A 480 0.49 10.00 -9.40
C THR A 480 0.57 11.31 -10.18
N TYR A 481 0.66 12.46 -9.49
CA TYR A 481 0.83 13.79 -10.10
C TYR A 481 2.30 14.05 -10.47
N SER A 482 2.90 13.11 -11.21
CA SER A 482 4.36 12.98 -11.40
C SER A 482 4.94 13.67 -12.62
N HIS A 483 4.15 14.47 -13.34
CA HIS A 483 4.61 15.19 -14.52
C HIS A 483 5.93 15.93 -14.26
N ASN A 484 6.87 15.83 -15.21
CA ASN A 484 8.20 16.44 -15.16
C ASN A 484 8.96 16.12 -13.85
N GLY A 485 8.96 14.84 -13.45
CA GLY A 485 9.63 14.35 -12.25
C GLY A 485 9.05 14.97 -10.98
N ASN A 486 7.74 14.85 -10.80
CA ASN A 486 7.01 15.40 -9.64
C ASN A 486 7.23 16.91 -9.47
N SER A 487 7.22 17.70 -10.55
CA SER A 487 7.52 19.14 -10.48
C SER A 487 6.55 19.90 -9.57
N LEU A 488 5.26 19.53 -9.55
CA LEU A 488 4.25 20.11 -8.68
C LEU A 488 4.57 19.87 -7.20
N LEU A 489 4.84 18.61 -6.82
CA LEU A 489 5.22 18.27 -5.45
C LEU A 489 6.49 19.02 -5.02
N ARG A 490 7.51 19.06 -5.88
CA ARG A 490 8.76 19.80 -5.59
C ARG A 490 8.52 21.30 -5.40
N LEU A 491 7.57 21.90 -6.13
CA LEU A 491 7.18 23.30 -5.91
C LEU A 491 6.48 23.46 -4.55
N SER A 492 5.53 22.59 -4.24
CA SER A 492 4.83 22.59 -2.95
C SER A 492 5.79 22.43 -1.78
N GLU A 493 6.79 21.57 -1.88
CA GLU A 493 7.83 21.40 -0.86
C GLU A 493 8.72 22.64 -0.72
N LYS A 494 9.10 23.31 -1.81
CA LYS A 494 9.84 24.58 -1.73
C LYS A 494 9.06 25.66 -0.98
N ILE A 495 7.75 25.77 -1.26
CA ILE A 495 6.86 26.69 -0.55
C ILE A 495 6.75 26.26 0.92
N LYS A 496 6.59 24.95 1.18
CA LYS A 496 6.52 24.41 2.53
C LYS A 496 7.73 24.78 3.36
N ASP A 497 8.93 24.52 2.84
CA ASP A 497 10.18 24.76 3.56
C ASP A 497 10.43 26.26 3.79
N ALA A 498 9.95 27.11 2.88
CA ALA A 498 10.04 28.56 3.03
C ALA A 498 9.10 29.11 4.12
N LEU A 499 7.86 28.60 4.20
CA LEU A 499 6.87 29.04 5.19
C LEU A 499 7.03 28.35 6.56
N ASP A 500 7.54 27.12 6.57
CA ASP A 500 7.68 26.28 7.76
C ASP A 500 9.07 25.63 7.82
N PRO A 501 10.13 26.43 8.06
CA PRO A 501 11.49 25.90 8.14
C PRO A 501 11.67 24.91 9.28
N ALA A 502 10.87 25.02 10.35
CA ALA A 502 10.85 24.09 11.47
C ALA A 502 10.10 22.78 11.14
N GLY A 503 9.31 22.76 10.05
CA GLY A 503 8.52 21.61 9.60
C GLY A 503 7.50 21.14 10.63
N ILE A 504 6.85 22.04 11.34
CA ILE A 504 5.92 21.70 12.44
C ILE A 504 4.49 21.47 11.97
N LEU A 505 4.04 22.11 10.89
CA LEU A 505 2.62 22.12 10.55
C LEU A 505 2.26 20.98 9.60
N ALA A 506 1.37 20.09 10.05
CA ALA A 506 0.81 18.93 9.36
C ALA A 506 1.75 18.23 8.36
N PRO A 507 2.92 17.73 8.80
CA PRO A 507 3.86 17.05 7.90
C PRO A 507 3.19 15.89 7.16
N GLY A 508 3.38 15.85 5.83
CA GLY A 508 2.85 14.78 4.97
C GLY A 508 1.42 14.95 4.49
N LYS A 509 0.72 16.01 4.89
CA LYS A 509 -0.60 16.34 4.31
C LYS A 509 -0.45 16.47 2.79
N GLN A 510 -1.27 15.72 2.04
CA GLN A 510 -1.18 15.56 0.58
C GLN A 510 0.21 15.14 0.05
N GLY A 511 0.98 14.42 0.86
CA GLY A 511 2.33 14.00 0.50
C GLY A 511 3.37 15.13 0.54
N ILE A 512 3.03 16.32 1.05
CA ILE A 512 3.95 17.46 1.16
C ILE A 512 4.71 17.33 2.48
N TRP A 513 5.96 16.87 2.40
CA TRP A 513 6.83 16.65 3.55
C TRP A 513 7.81 17.81 3.74
N PRO A 514 7.91 18.42 4.94
CA PRO A 514 8.96 19.38 5.25
C PRO A 514 10.35 18.74 5.15
N ALA A 515 11.38 19.55 4.89
CA ALA A 515 12.77 19.09 4.73
C ALA A 515 13.24 18.07 5.77
N ARG A 516 12.93 18.28 7.06
CA ARG A 516 13.34 17.38 8.16
C ARG A 516 12.70 15.99 8.13
N PHE A 517 11.59 15.83 7.41
CA PHE A 517 10.87 14.57 7.25
C PHE A 517 11.03 13.95 5.86
N ARG A 518 11.73 14.63 4.93
CA ARG A 518 12.07 14.03 3.64
C ARG A 518 13.20 13.04 3.85
N GLY A 519 12.92 11.76 3.64
CA GLY A 519 13.90 10.68 3.73
C GLY A 519 14.09 10.02 5.10
N SER A 520 13.36 10.43 6.15
CA SER A 520 13.29 9.71 7.43
C SER A 520 12.07 8.77 7.45
N ASP A 521 12.31 7.47 7.71
CA ASP A 521 11.38 6.35 7.98
C ASP A 521 9.92 6.42 7.47
N GLN A 522 9.70 7.04 6.33
CA GLN A 522 8.74 6.52 5.35
C GLN A 522 9.35 5.21 4.84
N PRO A 523 8.56 4.17 4.46
CA PRO A 523 9.09 3.12 3.61
C PRO A 523 9.70 3.84 2.42
N ALA A 524 11.03 3.82 2.38
CA ALA A 524 11.77 4.83 1.65
C ALA A 524 11.28 4.83 0.19
N LEU A 525 11.36 5.97 -0.50
CA LEU A 525 11.35 6.01 -1.98
C LEU A 525 12.32 4.97 -2.59
N ILE A 526 13.23 4.48 -1.77
CA ILE A 526 14.27 3.49 -2.01
C ILE A 526 13.73 2.04 -2.06
N ASP A 527 12.62 1.72 -1.38
CA ASP A 527 12.09 0.34 -1.21
C ASP A 527 10.97 -0.08 -2.17
N ARG A 528 10.52 0.83 -3.05
CA ARG A 528 9.38 0.56 -3.94
C ARG A 528 9.83 -0.05 -5.27
N VAL A 529 10.22 -1.33 -5.24
CA VAL A 529 9.76 -2.20 -6.34
C VAL A 529 8.32 -2.54 -5.96
N PRO A 530 7.31 -2.18 -6.77
CA PRO A 530 5.93 -2.57 -6.48
C PRO A 530 5.88 -4.09 -6.29
N LEU A 531 5.55 -4.54 -5.08
CA LEU A 531 5.29 -5.95 -4.84
C LEU A 531 4.04 -6.36 -5.63
N THR A 532 4.10 -7.51 -6.29
CA THR A 532 2.91 -8.12 -6.88
C THR A 532 2.00 -8.63 -5.77
N ASP A 533 0.73 -8.84 -6.08
CA ASP A 533 -0.25 -9.39 -5.14
C ASP A 533 0.19 -10.76 -4.61
N GLU A 534 0.78 -11.57 -5.49
CA GLU A 534 1.41 -12.83 -5.13
C GLU A 534 2.55 -12.59 -4.13
N ALA A 535 3.43 -11.61 -4.35
CA ALA A 535 4.49 -11.30 -3.40
C ALA A 535 3.97 -10.89 -2.02
N VAL A 536 2.89 -10.10 -1.95
CA VAL A 536 2.28 -9.68 -0.68
C VAL A 536 1.71 -10.89 0.08
N GLU A 537 0.93 -11.73 -0.59
CA GLU A 537 0.37 -12.96 0.01
C GLU A 537 1.48 -13.84 0.59
N TRP A 538 2.53 -14.08 -0.20
CA TRP A 538 3.60 -14.98 0.18
C TRP A 538 4.52 -14.41 1.26
N LEU A 539 4.72 -13.10 1.31
CA LEU A 539 5.39 -12.44 2.43
C LEU A 539 4.56 -12.51 3.72
N GLY A 540 3.23 -12.38 3.63
CA GLY A 540 2.33 -12.60 4.77
C GLY A 540 2.43 -14.01 5.36
N ARG A 541 2.68 -15.03 4.53
CA ARG A 541 2.96 -16.40 5.00
C ARG A 541 4.28 -16.48 5.79
N VAL A 542 5.32 -15.77 5.37
CA VAL A 542 6.61 -15.68 6.10
C VAL A 542 6.40 -14.98 7.44
N GLU A 543 5.69 -13.86 7.47
CA GLU A 543 5.35 -13.14 8.70
C GLU A 543 4.60 -14.04 9.70
N GLY A 544 3.65 -14.86 9.20
CA GLY A 544 2.90 -15.80 10.03
C GLY A 544 3.77 -16.86 10.72
N ILE A 545 4.91 -17.25 10.13
CA ILE A 545 5.83 -18.26 10.70
C ILE A 545 7.08 -17.65 11.36
N ALA A 546 7.28 -16.34 11.26
CA ALA A 546 8.45 -15.66 11.82
C ALA A 546 8.67 -15.92 13.32
N PRO A 547 7.62 -15.90 14.19
CA PRO A 547 7.81 -16.19 15.62
C PRO A 547 8.35 -17.60 15.90
N VAL A 548 8.02 -18.58 15.04
CA VAL A 548 8.53 -19.96 15.16
C VAL A 548 10.00 -20.01 14.77
N ILE A 549 10.37 -19.37 13.65
CA ILE A 549 11.77 -19.30 13.20
C ILE A 549 12.64 -18.63 14.27
N GLU A 550 12.24 -17.47 14.78
CA GLU A 550 13.00 -16.73 15.78
C GLU A 550 13.18 -17.48 17.08
N LYS A 551 12.16 -18.24 17.51
CA LYS A 551 12.20 -19.04 18.72
C LYS A 551 13.19 -20.20 18.62
N PHE A 552 13.28 -20.86 17.47
CA PHE A 552 14.01 -22.12 17.29
C PHE A 552 15.33 -21.98 16.50
N ARG A 553 15.70 -20.79 16.04
CA ARG A 553 16.95 -20.57 15.28
C ARG A 553 18.23 -20.96 16.04
N ASP A 554 18.26 -20.77 17.36
CA ASP A 554 19.44 -21.10 18.18
C ASP A 554 19.55 -22.61 18.41
N ASP A 555 18.40 -23.30 18.46
CA ASP A 555 18.35 -24.76 18.47
C ASP A 555 18.90 -25.32 17.15
N ALA A 556 18.48 -24.76 16.01
CA ALA A 556 18.98 -25.18 14.70
C ALA A 556 20.50 -25.01 14.55
N GLU A 557 21.07 -23.93 15.09
CA GLU A 557 22.50 -23.67 15.14
C GLU A 557 23.31 -24.67 15.98
N ARG A 558 22.74 -25.09 17.11
CA ARG A 558 23.33 -26.08 18.01
C ARG A 558 23.24 -27.48 17.40
N ASP A 559 22.07 -27.83 16.89
CA ASP A 559 21.75 -29.17 16.40
C ASP A 559 22.26 -29.39 14.97
N ARG A 560 22.68 -28.31 14.29
CA ARG A 560 23.29 -28.28 12.95
C ARG A 560 22.34 -28.73 11.83
N HIS A 561 21.03 -28.63 12.05
CA HIS A 561 19.97 -28.81 11.08
C HIS A 561 18.75 -27.99 11.50
N LEU A 562 17.75 -27.83 10.64
CA LEU A 562 16.53 -27.10 11.00
C LEU A 562 15.80 -27.81 12.15
N SER A 563 15.23 -27.03 13.06
CA SER A 563 14.30 -27.60 14.04
C SER A 563 13.05 -28.11 13.34
N TRP A 564 12.55 -29.27 13.76
CA TRP A 564 11.32 -29.87 13.21
C TRP A 564 10.14 -28.90 13.18
N GLN A 565 9.98 -28.09 14.23
CA GLN A 565 8.94 -27.07 14.36
C GLN A 565 9.03 -26.00 13.26
N VAL A 566 10.25 -25.63 12.86
CA VAL A 566 10.49 -24.67 11.79
C VAL A 566 10.16 -25.30 10.45
N PHE A 567 10.59 -26.54 10.21
CA PHE A 567 10.25 -27.26 8.99
C PHE A 567 8.74 -27.47 8.84
N GLU A 568 8.04 -27.90 9.90
CA GLU A 568 6.59 -28.04 9.90
C GLU A 568 5.86 -26.73 9.61
N ALA A 569 6.35 -25.60 10.14
CA ALA A 569 5.79 -24.28 9.84
C ALA A 569 5.97 -23.90 8.36
N LEU A 570 7.17 -24.14 7.79
CA LEU A 570 7.44 -23.93 6.36
C LEU A 570 6.57 -24.83 5.48
N ARG A 571 6.32 -26.07 5.93
CA ARG A 571 5.46 -27.04 5.26
C ARG A 571 4.00 -26.60 5.29
N GLY A 572 3.49 -26.22 6.46
CA GLY A 572 2.12 -25.71 6.66
C GLY A 572 1.84 -24.42 5.88
N ALA A 573 2.85 -23.55 5.73
CA ALA A 573 2.77 -22.36 4.91
C ALA A 573 2.92 -22.62 3.39
N GLY A 574 3.27 -23.85 2.99
CA GLY A 574 3.50 -24.22 1.59
C GLY A 574 4.80 -23.65 0.98
N ILE A 575 5.70 -23.08 1.78
CA ILE A 575 6.92 -22.40 1.33
C ILE A 575 7.92 -23.38 0.68
N HIS A 576 8.06 -24.58 1.24
CA HIS A 576 8.93 -25.64 0.71
C HIS A 576 8.61 -26.09 -0.73
N ARG A 577 7.49 -25.64 -1.32
CA ARG A 577 7.09 -25.96 -2.71
C ARG A 577 6.71 -24.74 -3.54
N MET A 578 7.04 -23.55 -3.06
CA MET A 578 6.57 -22.31 -3.68
C MET A 578 6.98 -22.19 -5.15
N LEU A 579 8.19 -22.64 -5.50
CA LEU A 579 8.76 -22.55 -6.86
C LEU A 579 8.61 -23.83 -7.70
N ILE A 580 7.95 -24.87 -7.17
CA ILE A 580 7.67 -26.10 -7.92
C ILE A 580 6.41 -25.89 -8.77
N SER A 581 6.38 -26.45 -9.99
CA SER A 581 5.22 -26.36 -10.88
C SER A 581 3.94 -26.90 -10.23
N ARG A 582 2.81 -26.22 -10.45
CA ARG A 582 1.47 -26.66 -9.94
C ARG A 582 1.12 -28.09 -10.34
N LYS A 583 1.61 -28.53 -11.50
CA LYS A 583 1.38 -29.88 -12.01
C LYS A 583 2.00 -30.98 -11.14
N PHE A 584 3.05 -30.63 -10.39
CA PHE A 584 3.82 -31.51 -9.53
C PHE A 584 3.63 -31.18 -8.03
N GLY A 585 2.56 -30.45 -7.69
CA GLY A 585 2.16 -30.22 -6.30
C GLY A 585 2.78 -28.98 -5.64
N GLY A 586 3.41 -28.09 -6.42
CA GLY A 586 3.87 -26.79 -5.92
C GLY A 586 2.92 -25.63 -6.23
N SER A 587 3.34 -24.43 -5.84
CA SER A 587 2.53 -23.21 -6.03
C SER A 587 2.85 -22.44 -7.30
N HIS A 588 4.08 -22.58 -7.78
CA HIS A 588 4.59 -21.97 -9.00
C HIS A 588 4.55 -20.43 -8.96
N VAL A 589 5.12 -19.84 -7.91
CA VAL A 589 5.14 -18.38 -7.69
C VAL A 589 6.16 -17.69 -8.58
N ASP A 590 5.93 -16.47 -9.04
CA ASP A 590 6.87 -15.77 -9.92
C ASP A 590 8.29 -15.62 -9.28
N LEU A 591 9.34 -15.47 -10.11
CA LEU A 591 10.74 -15.38 -9.62
C LEU A 591 10.98 -14.20 -8.67
N ARG A 592 10.29 -13.07 -8.87
CA ARG A 592 10.40 -11.90 -7.98
C ARG A 592 9.76 -12.21 -6.63
N THR A 593 8.60 -12.87 -6.61
CA THR A 593 7.94 -13.35 -5.40
C THR A 593 8.81 -14.37 -4.65
N GLY A 594 9.29 -15.42 -5.32
CA GLY A 594 10.17 -16.41 -4.71
C GLY A 594 11.44 -15.79 -4.14
N SER A 595 12.05 -14.84 -4.86
CA SER A 595 13.20 -14.06 -4.39
C SER A 595 12.89 -13.24 -3.15
N ALA A 596 11.72 -12.58 -3.09
CA ALA A 596 11.30 -11.79 -1.95
C ALA A 596 11.07 -12.66 -0.70
N VAL A 597 10.46 -13.84 -0.85
CA VAL A 597 10.26 -14.82 0.23
C VAL A 597 11.60 -15.28 0.80
N LEU A 598 12.55 -15.67 -0.06
CA LEU A 598 13.88 -16.10 0.38
C LEU A 598 14.65 -14.98 1.11
N GLN A 599 14.55 -13.74 0.62
CA GLN A 599 15.13 -12.59 1.32
C GLN A 599 14.50 -12.38 2.70
N ALA A 600 13.17 -12.50 2.81
CA ALA A 600 12.47 -12.35 4.09
C ALA A 600 12.84 -13.44 5.09
N LEU A 601 12.94 -14.70 4.64
CA LEU A 601 13.43 -15.80 5.47
C LEU A 601 14.87 -15.57 5.92
N ALA A 602 15.75 -15.10 5.04
CA ALA A 602 17.16 -14.90 5.36
C ALA A 602 17.40 -13.80 6.40
N LYS A 603 16.48 -12.82 6.50
CA LYS A 603 16.46 -11.84 7.58
C LYS A 603 16.10 -12.45 8.94
N LEU A 604 15.39 -13.57 8.97
CA LEU A 604 14.99 -14.25 10.20
C LEU A 604 16.03 -15.30 10.61
N ASP A 605 16.40 -16.14 9.65
CA ASP A 605 17.43 -17.17 9.77
C ASP A 605 18.02 -17.49 8.37
N PRO A 606 19.31 -17.18 8.14
CA PRO A 606 19.99 -17.48 6.87
C PRO A 606 19.99 -18.96 6.49
N SER A 607 20.03 -19.88 7.46
CA SER A 607 20.03 -21.33 7.21
C SER A 607 18.66 -21.79 6.68
N VAL A 608 17.57 -21.24 7.22
CA VAL A 608 16.21 -21.53 6.72
C VAL A 608 16.06 -21.11 5.26
N ALA A 609 16.48 -19.88 4.93
CA ALA A 609 16.44 -19.39 3.56
C ALA A 609 17.29 -20.24 2.62
N TRP A 610 18.49 -20.63 3.06
CA TRP A 610 19.38 -21.48 2.28
C TRP A 610 18.77 -22.85 1.97
N VAL A 611 18.17 -23.51 2.96
CA VAL A 611 17.49 -24.81 2.74
C VAL A 611 16.33 -24.65 1.75
N MET A 612 15.52 -23.59 1.86
CA MET A 612 14.45 -23.32 0.91
C MET A 612 14.97 -22.95 -0.49
N ALA A 613 16.12 -22.28 -0.59
CA ALA A 613 16.78 -22.00 -1.87
C ALA A 613 17.27 -23.28 -2.55
N VAL A 614 17.86 -24.22 -1.80
CA VAL A 614 18.28 -25.54 -2.31
C VAL A 614 17.07 -26.35 -2.75
N GLN A 615 16.01 -26.39 -1.93
CA GLN A 615 14.75 -27.04 -2.27
C GLN A 615 14.13 -26.45 -3.55
N ALA A 616 14.19 -25.13 -3.73
CA ALA A 616 13.71 -24.49 -4.94
C ALA A 616 14.53 -24.93 -6.17
N ALA A 617 15.86 -24.88 -6.07
CA ALA A 617 16.76 -25.28 -7.15
C ALA A 617 16.57 -26.76 -7.51
N VAL A 618 16.63 -27.68 -6.55
CA VAL A 618 16.48 -29.12 -6.81
C VAL A 618 15.05 -29.46 -7.23
N GLY A 619 14.05 -28.76 -6.67
CA GLY A 619 12.64 -28.84 -7.07
C GLY A 619 12.41 -28.60 -8.56
N ARG A 620 13.27 -27.82 -9.20
CA ARG A 620 13.24 -27.56 -10.65
C ARG A 620 13.46 -28.82 -11.50
N LEU A 621 14.08 -29.87 -10.97
CA LEU A 621 14.22 -31.15 -11.68
C LEU A 621 12.86 -31.82 -11.99
N SER A 622 11.81 -31.46 -11.26
CA SER A 622 10.44 -31.90 -11.55
C SER A 622 10.00 -31.61 -12.99
N ASP A 623 10.51 -30.54 -13.60
CA ASP A 623 10.17 -30.18 -14.98
C ASP A 623 10.91 -31.00 -16.05
N TYR A 624 12.05 -31.61 -15.68
CA TYR A 624 12.88 -32.42 -16.57
C TYR A 624 12.60 -33.91 -16.49
N LEU A 625 12.03 -34.38 -15.36
CA LEU A 625 11.64 -35.76 -15.18
C LEU A 625 10.42 -36.17 -16.02
N ALA A 626 10.26 -37.48 -16.21
CA ALA A 626 9.03 -38.06 -16.74
C ALA A 626 7.85 -37.74 -15.80
N LYS A 627 6.69 -37.36 -16.35
CA LYS A 627 5.54 -36.88 -15.57
C LYS A 627 5.10 -37.80 -14.42
N PRO A 628 5.04 -39.15 -14.58
CA PRO A 628 4.69 -40.04 -13.48
C PRO A 628 5.71 -39.99 -12.34
N ILE A 629 6.99 -39.90 -12.67
CA ILE A 629 8.09 -39.88 -11.70
C ILE A 629 8.17 -38.54 -10.99
N ALA A 630 8.02 -37.42 -11.70
CA ALA A 630 7.93 -36.11 -11.10
C ALA A 630 6.76 -36.01 -10.10
N ARG A 631 5.59 -36.60 -10.40
CA ARG A 631 4.47 -36.67 -9.44
C ARG A 631 4.83 -37.53 -8.22
N LYS A 632 5.40 -38.71 -8.44
CA LYS A 632 5.81 -39.61 -7.35
C LYS A 632 6.78 -38.94 -6.36
N ILE A 633 7.75 -38.19 -6.87
CA ILE A 633 8.79 -37.56 -6.04
C ILE A 633 8.28 -36.28 -5.38
N PHE A 634 7.62 -35.39 -6.13
CA PHE A 634 7.32 -34.03 -5.67
C PHE A 634 5.88 -33.82 -5.21
N LYS A 635 4.91 -34.60 -5.73
CA LYS A 635 3.49 -34.43 -5.41
C LYS A 635 3.02 -35.37 -4.30
N ASP A 636 3.42 -36.64 -4.38
CA ASP A 636 2.85 -37.70 -3.53
C ASP A 636 3.52 -37.78 -2.14
N GLN A 637 4.64 -37.09 -1.95
CA GLN A 637 5.29 -36.88 -0.65
C GLN A 637 5.04 -35.46 -0.15
N SER A 638 5.34 -35.13 1.11
CA SER A 638 5.30 -33.75 1.64
C SER A 638 6.66 -33.20 2.11
N SER A 639 7.71 -34.01 2.07
CA SER A 639 9.06 -33.65 2.55
C SER A 639 9.90 -32.96 1.47
N LEU A 640 11.16 -32.63 1.80
CA LEU A 640 12.11 -32.02 0.88
C LEU A 640 12.69 -33.04 -0.13
N VAL A 641 13.18 -32.49 -1.24
CA VAL A 641 13.98 -33.19 -2.25
C VAL A 641 15.24 -32.37 -2.45
N VAL A 642 16.35 -32.88 -1.95
CA VAL A 642 17.64 -32.14 -1.91
C VAL A 642 18.75 -33.03 -2.41
N GLY A 643 20.00 -32.56 -2.43
CA GLY A 643 21.14 -33.39 -2.83
C GLY A 643 22.21 -32.60 -3.54
N SER A 644 23.08 -33.32 -4.25
CA SER A 644 24.26 -32.77 -4.88
C SER A 644 24.19 -32.93 -6.38
N VAL A 645 24.34 -31.81 -7.09
CA VAL A 645 24.43 -31.78 -8.55
C VAL A 645 25.88 -31.82 -9.06
N ASN A 646 26.85 -31.93 -8.16
CA ASN A 646 28.25 -32.16 -8.50
C ASN A 646 28.47 -33.66 -8.79
N PRO A 647 28.95 -34.06 -9.99
CA PRO A 647 28.99 -35.46 -10.38
C PRO A 647 30.18 -36.22 -9.75
N SER A 648 30.16 -36.39 -8.43
CA SER A 648 31.14 -37.16 -7.68
C SER A 648 30.83 -38.66 -7.61
N GLY A 649 29.66 -39.07 -8.10
CA GLY A 649 29.27 -40.48 -8.21
C GLY A 649 29.67 -41.13 -9.53
N ARG A 650 29.59 -42.46 -9.54
CA ARG A 650 29.69 -43.32 -10.72
C ARG A 650 28.38 -44.06 -10.95
N ALA A 651 27.86 -43.99 -12.17
CA ALA A 651 26.66 -44.69 -12.60
C ALA A 651 27.02 -45.72 -13.69
N GLU A 652 27.29 -46.96 -13.28
CA GLU A 652 27.62 -48.04 -14.23
C GLU A 652 26.37 -48.48 -14.98
N VAL A 653 26.44 -48.58 -16.31
CA VAL A 653 25.32 -48.99 -17.15
C VAL A 653 24.86 -50.41 -16.77
N ALA A 654 23.55 -50.57 -16.56
CA ALA A 654 22.91 -51.85 -16.27
C ALA A 654 21.62 -51.99 -17.10
N ALA A 655 21.10 -53.21 -17.19
CA ALA A 655 19.84 -53.44 -17.90
C ALA A 655 18.70 -52.63 -17.26
N GLY A 656 18.12 -51.70 -18.04
CA GLY A 656 17.00 -50.84 -17.59
C GLY A 656 17.38 -49.65 -16.70
N GLY A 657 18.67 -49.36 -16.50
CA GLY A 657 19.10 -48.27 -15.63
C GLY A 657 20.59 -48.25 -15.33
N TYR A 658 20.94 -47.92 -14.09
CA TYR A 658 22.32 -47.71 -13.65
C TYR A 658 22.57 -48.33 -12.28
N ARG A 659 23.78 -48.83 -12.04
CA ARG A 659 24.27 -49.12 -10.68
C ARG A 659 25.06 -47.93 -10.17
N LEU A 660 24.51 -47.27 -9.16
CA LEU A 660 25.02 -46.03 -8.59
C LEU A 660 25.91 -46.33 -7.38
N SER A 661 27.09 -45.72 -7.37
CA SER A 661 28.04 -45.76 -6.26
C SER A 661 28.74 -44.42 -6.11
N GLY A 662 28.99 -43.94 -4.90
CA GLY A 662 29.76 -42.73 -4.67
C GLY A 662 29.49 -42.06 -3.33
N THR A 663 30.20 -40.96 -3.11
CA THR A 663 30.02 -40.06 -1.98
C THR A 663 29.78 -38.66 -2.50
N TRP A 664 28.78 -37.98 -1.96
CA TRP A 664 28.40 -36.62 -2.33
C TRP A 664 28.45 -35.71 -1.12
N ALA A 665 28.83 -34.46 -1.37
CA ALA A 665 28.90 -33.43 -0.34
C ALA A 665 27.72 -32.45 -0.44
N PHE A 666 27.41 -31.82 0.70
CA PHE A 666 26.50 -30.68 0.85
C PHE A 666 25.01 -30.93 0.56
N ALA A 667 24.37 -31.88 1.25
CA ALA A 667 22.93 -32.08 1.16
C ALA A 667 22.14 -31.17 2.12
N SER A 668 22.10 -29.86 1.85
CA SER A 668 21.36 -28.91 2.70
C SER A 668 19.88 -29.29 2.82
N GLY A 669 19.35 -29.36 4.04
CA GLY A 669 17.98 -29.78 4.33
C GLY A 669 17.78 -31.30 4.34
N SER A 670 18.86 -32.09 4.29
CA SER A 670 18.77 -33.55 4.22
C SER A 670 18.04 -34.19 5.40
N ALA A 671 18.07 -33.57 6.59
CA ALA A 671 17.33 -34.02 7.77
C ALA A 671 15.82 -34.20 7.48
N ASP A 672 15.23 -33.26 6.73
CA ASP A 672 13.80 -33.17 6.40
C ASP A 672 13.48 -33.64 4.96
N ALA A 673 14.38 -34.40 4.33
CA ALA A 673 14.23 -34.90 2.96
C ALA A 673 13.78 -36.36 2.90
N ASP A 674 12.95 -36.70 1.90
CA ASP A 674 12.59 -38.09 1.57
C ASP A 674 13.37 -38.63 0.37
N TRP A 675 13.84 -37.73 -0.50
CA TRP A 675 14.56 -38.07 -1.72
C TRP A 675 15.85 -37.27 -1.82
N LEU A 676 16.90 -37.94 -2.32
CA LEU A 676 18.20 -37.36 -2.58
C LEU A 676 18.53 -37.40 -4.08
N VAL A 677 19.12 -36.33 -4.58
CA VAL A 677 19.63 -36.23 -5.96
C VAL A 677 21.13 -36.44 -5.98
N CYS A 678 21.56 -37.43 -6.76
CA CYS A 678 22.94 -37.88 -6.88
C CYS A 678 23.43 -37.64 -8.31
N ALA A 679 24.26 -36.63 -8.53
CA ALA A 679 24.91 -36.48 -9.84
C ALA A 679 26.03 -37.52 -10.01
N ALA A 680 26.09 -38.18 -11.16
CA ALA A 680 27.11 -39.19 -11.43
C ALA A 680 27.62 -39.13 -12.87
N ILE A 681 28.89 -39.49 -13.05
CA ILE A 681 29.47 -39.80 -14.36
C ILE A 681 29.02 -41.20 -14.75
N VAL A 682 28.43 -41.32 -15.94
CA VAL A 682 28.02 -42.62 -16.47
C VAL A 682 29.25 -43.41 -16.92
N THR A 683 29.34 -44.68 -16.54
CA THR A 683 30.42 -45.57 -16.94
C THR A 683 29.91 -46.84 -17.59
N GLU A 684 30.67 -47.37 -18.55
CA GLU A 684 30.40 -48.64 -19.22
C GLU A 684 31.69 -49.45 -19.28
N GLY A 685 31.70 -50.63 -18.64
CA GLY A 685 32.92 -51.40 -18.43
C GLY A 685 33.94 -50.66 -17.55
N GLY A 686 33.47 -49.85 -16.61
CA GLY A 686 34.32 -49.05 -15.71
C GLY A 686 35.00 -47.83 -16.35
N LYS A 687 34.67 -47.47 -17.59
CA LYS A 687 35.18 -46.27 -18.28
C LYS A 687 34.07 -45.25 -18.50
N PRO A 688 34.33 -43.93 -18.41
CA PRO A 688 33.34 -42.90 -18.70
C PRO A 688 32.70 -43.06 -20.09
N ARG A 689 31.37 -42.99 -20.16
CA ARG A 689 30.57 -43.04 -21.40
C ARG A 689 30.39 -41.61 -21.94
N GLY A 690 30.52 -41.41 -23.26
CA GLY A 690 30.23 -40.13 -23.94
C GLY A 690 31.25 -39.72 -25.00
N ALA A 691 30.77 -39.21 -26.15
CA ALA A 691 31.60 -38.91 -27.32
C ALA A 691 32.34 -37.55 -27.25
N SER A 692 31.79 -36.58 -26.53
CA SER A 692 32.26 -35.18 -26.44
C SER A 692 32.61 -34.76 -24.99
N GLY A 693 32.72 -35.72 -24.08
CA GLY A 693 32.90 -35.53 -22.65
C GLY A 693 32.15 -36.61 -21.85
N PRO A 694 32.39 -36.70 -20.53
CA PRO A 694 31.67 -37.66 -19.69
C PRO A 694 30.17 -37.33 -19.65
N GLU A 695 29.33 -38.31 -19.98
CA GLU A 695 27.89 -38.23 -19.78
C GLU A 695 27.61 -38.14 -18.28
N ILE A 696 26.78 -37.16 -17.90
CA ILE A 696 26.39 -36.92 -16.52
C ILE A 696 24.89 -37.17 -16.40
N ARG A 697 24.50 -37.90 -15.35
CA ARG A 697 23.09 -38.10 -14.97
C ARG A 697 22.84 -37.54 -13.58
N MET A 698 21.67 -36.93 -13.39
CA MET A 698 21.12 -36.68 -12.06
C MET A 698 20.21 -37.85 -11.71
N LEU A 699 20.55 -38.63 -10.68
CA LEU A 699 19.80 -39.80 -10.25
C LEU A 699 19.02 -39.49 -8.97
N CYS A 700 17.70 -39.64 -8.97
CA CYS A 700 16.86 -39.46 -7.80
C CYS A 700 16.70 -40.78 -7.04
N VAL A 701 17.06 -40.82 -5.76
CA VAL A 701 16.99 -42.02 -4.91
C VAL A 701 16.25 -41.74 -3.59
N PRO A 702 15.54 -42.72 -3.02
CA PRO A 702 14.96 -42.56 -1.68
C PRO A 702 16.05 -42.39 -0.63
N LYS A 703 15.88 -41.47 0.32
CA LYS A 703 16.85 -41.26 1.42
C LYS A 703 17.08 -42.53 2.24
N SER A 704 16.09 -43.42 2.35
CA SER A 704 16.20 -44.69 3.07
C SER A 704 17.24 -45.66 2.49
N GLU A 705 17.65 -45.48 1.23
CA GLU A 705 18.67 -46.29 0.54
C GLU A 705 20.07 -45.67 0.66
N VAL A 706 20.21 -44.58 1.42
CA VAL A 706 21.43 -43.76 1.45
C VAL A 706 22.00 -43.71 2.86
N ARG A 707 23.33 -43.85 2.96
CA ARG A 707 24.06 -43.67 4.23
C ARG A 707 24.41 -42.19 4.42
N MET A 708 23.72 -41.51 5.33
CA MET A 708 24.06 -40.14 5.72
C MET A 708 25.33 -40.13 6.58
N LEU A 709 26.18 -39.13 6.39
CA LEU A 709 27.45 -38.95 7.08
C LEU A 709 27.42 -37.63 7.86
N ASP A 710 27.58 -37.71 9.18
CA ASP A 710 27.67 -36.52 10.02
C ASP A 710 28.99 -35.76 9.79
N THR A 711 28.97 -34.82 8.85
CA THR A 711 30.15 -34.06 8.42
C THR A 711 29.98 -32.55 8.53
N TRP A 712 28.79 -32.06 8.90
CA TRP A 712 28.46 -30.64 8.82
C TRP A 712 28.96 -29.83 10.01
N TYR A 713 30.28 -29.63 10.13
CA TYR A 713 30.94 -28.86 11.19
C TYR A 713 31.54 -27.56 10.62
N THR A 714 30.71 -26.54 10.40
CA THR A 714 31.08 -25.35 9.64
C THR A 714 31.04 -24.05 10.43
N LEU A 715 31.63 -23.00 9.84
CA LEU A 715 31.64 -21.65 10.39
C LEU A 715 30.23 -21.02 10.34
N GLY A 716 29.62 -20.91 9.16
CA GLY A 716 28.27 -20.39 8.95
C GLY A 716 27.35 -21.39 8.25
N LEU A 717 26.08 -21.01 8.12
CA LEU A 717 24.97 -21.83 7.63
C LEU A 717 24.85 -23.15 8.40
N ARG A 718 25.15 -23.13 9.70
CA ARG A 718 25.22 -24.36 10.51
C ARG A 718 23.88 -25.07 10.60
N GLY A 719 22.78 -24.32 10.70
CA GLY A 719 21.43 -24.88 10.77
C GLY A 719 20.94 -25.56 9.48
N THR A 720 21.74 -25.58 8.40
CA THR A 720 21.31 -26.18 7.13
C THR A 720 21.37 -27.71 7.10
N GLY A 721 22.13 -28.37 7.98
CA GLY A 721 22.29 -29.83 7.93
C GLY A 721 22.84 -30.33 6.60
N SER A 722 23.87 -29.67 6.07
CA SER A 722 24.43 -29.97 4.73
C SER A 722 25.38 -31.17 4.74
N GLU A 723 24.95 -32.26 5.37
CA GLU A 723 25.69 -33.50 5.54
C GLU A 723 26.12 -34.12 4.21
N HIS A 724 27.20 -34.90 4.25
CA HIS A 724 27.59 -35.75 3.13
C HIS A 724 26.77 -37.03 3.15
N TYR A 725 26.70 -37.72 2.01
CA TYR A 725 25.97 -38.97 1.91
C TYR A 725 26.63 -39.92 0.92
N GLU A 726 26.45 -41.21 1.15
CA GLU A 726 27.13 -42.28 0.43
C GLU A 726 26.18 -43.39 -0.01
N ILE A 727 26.46 -43.93 -1.18
CA ILE A 727 25.84 -45.13 -1.74
C ILE A 727 26.97 -46.05 -2.19
N GLU A 728 27.00 -47.28 -1.70
CA GLU A 728 27.99 -48.27 -2.13
C GLU A 728 27.62 -48.89 -3.48
N ASP A 729 26.38 -49.37 -3.61
CA ASP A 729 25.87 -49.99 -4.82
C ASP A 729 24.33 -50.06 -4.83
N LEU A 730 23.67 -49.14 -5.55
CA LEU A 730 22.22 -49.09 -5.67
C LEU A 730 21.80 -49.13 -7.14
N PHE A 731 20.87 -50.02 -7.48
CA PHE A 731 20.25 -49.98 -8.81
C PHE A 731 19.22 -48.85 -8.89
N VAL A 732 19.35 -48.00 -9.91
CA VAL A 732 18.43 -46.90 -10.20
C VAL A 732 17.89 -47.08 -11.62
N SER A 733 16.57 -47.23 -11.74
CA SER A 733 15.87 -47.30 -13.03
C SER A 733 16.08 -46.01 -13.83
N GLU A 734 16.21 -46.13 -15.15
CA GLU A 734 16.47 -45.00 -16.05
C GLU A 734 15.43 -43.87 -15.92
N GLU A 735 14.18 -44.21 -15.61
CA GLU A 735 13.07 -43.25 -15.44
C GLU A 735 13.24 -42.29 -14.24
N PHE A 736 14.09 -42.65 -13.26
CA PHE A 736 14.46 -41.82 -12.11
C PHE A 736 15.70 -40.96 -12.38
N THR A 737 16.13 -40.87 -13.64
CA THR A 737 17.31 -40.11 -14.03
C THR A 737 16.97 -38.94 -14.96
N VAL A 738 17.75 -37.87 -14.86
CA VAL A 738 17.74 -36.75 -15.78
C VAL A 738 19.10 -36.64 -16.47
N ASP A 739 19.11 -36.52 -17.79
CA ASP A 739 20.33 -36.22 -18.55
C ASP A 739 20.87 -34.83 -18.16
N GLY A 740 22.13 -34.74 -17.75
CA GLY A 740 22.76 -33.47 -17.41
C GLY A 740 22.81 -32.49 -18.59
N ALA A 741 22.89 -32.99 -19.82
CA ALA A 741 22.97 -32.15 -21.02
C ALA A 741 21.70 -31.31 -21.22
N ILE A 742 20.52 -31.82 -20.85
CA ILE A 742 19.26 -31.10 -21.02
C ILE A 742 19.06 -29.98 -19.98
N LEU A 743 19.78 -30.01 -18.86
CA LEU A 743 19.70 -29.00 -17.80
C LEU A 743 20.32 -27.65 -18.19
N HIS A 744 21.12 -27.62 -19.25
CA HIS A 744 21.70 -26.41 -19.84
C HIS A 744 20.73 -25.63 -20.73
N ARG A 745 19.54 -26.18 -20.96
CA ARG A 745 18.51 -25.56 -21.80
C ARG A 745 17.24 -25.39 -20.98
N PRO A 746 16.34 -24.48 -21.37
CA PRO A 746 14.99 -24.48 -20.84
C PRO A 746 14.36 -25.88 -20.99
N PRO A 747 13.52 -26.31 -20.04
CA PRO A 747 12.81 -27.59 -20.15
C PRO A 747 11.91 -27.60 -21.40
N ALA A 748 11.71 -28.78 -22.00
CA ALA A 748 10.94 -28.94 -23.24
C ALA A 748 9.49 -28.42 -23.11
N ASP A 749 8.96 -27.86 -24.20
CA ASP A 749 7.63 -27.24 -24.26
C ASP A 749 6.54 -28.17 -23.71
N ARG A 750 6.06 -27.81 -22.53
CA ARG A 750 4.90 -28.39 -21.86
C ARG A 750 4.09 -27.21 -21.32
N PRO A 751 2.76 -27.33 -21.19
CA PRO A 751 1.91 -26.27 -20.61
C PRO A 751 2.21 -25.88 -19.14
N SER A 752 3.31 -26.36 -18.56
CA SER A 752 3.64 -26.29 -17.14
C SER A 752 4.89 -25.46 -16.80
N LEU A 753 5.46 -24.71 -17.75
CA LEU A 753 6.69 -23.94 -17.53
C LEU A 753 6.38 -22.51 -17.09
N GLY A 754 6.72 -22.15 -15.86
CA GLY A 754 6.58 -20.78 -15.36
C GLY A 754 7.89 -19.99 -15.35
N TYR A 755 9.02 -20.63 -15.67
CA TYR A 755 10.30 -19.94 -15.85
C TYR A 755 10.98 -20.56 -17.06
N ALA A 756 11.07 -19.85 -18.18
CA ALA A 756 11.61 -20.39 -19.42
C ALA A 756 13.14 -20.40 -19.45
N ILE A 757 13.82 -20.57 -18.31
CA ILE A 757 15.28 -20.57 -18.18
C ILE A 757 15.82 -21.95 -17.82
N SER A 758 17.12 -22.15 -18.07
CA SER A 758 17.85 -23.38 -17.75
C SER A 758 17.85 -23.67 -16.24
N TYR A 759 18.10 -24.93 -15.84
CA TYR A 759 18.23 -25.29 -14.42
C TYR A 759 19.32 -24.46 -13.72
N TYR A 760 20.47 -24.30 -14.39
CA TYR A 760 21.63 -23.61 -13.82
C TYR A 760 21.43 -22.10 -13.71
N ASP A 761 20.60 -21.51 -14.57
CA ASP A 761 20.24 -20.09 -14.50
C ASP A 761 19.06 -19.83 -13.55
N PHE A 762 18.31 -20.88 -13.18
CA PHE A 762 17.27 -20.79 -12.16
C PHE A 762 17.87 -20.80 -10.74
N GLY A 763 18.83 -21.69 -10.49
CA GLY A 763 19.42 -21.87 -9.15
C GLY A 763 20.14 -20.64 -8.58
N LEU A 764 20.61 -19.72 -9.42
CA LEU A 764 21.27 -18.48 -9.00
C LEU A 764 20.36 -17.53 -8.22
N PHE A 765 19.05 -17.54 -8.50
CA PHE A 765 18.10 -16.69 -7.76
C PHE A 765 18.05 -17.11 -6.30
N GLY A 766 18.08 -18.40 -6.00
CA GLY A 766 18.05 -18.91 -4.63
C GLY A 766 19.22 -18.40 -3.78
N SER A 767 20.45 -18.56 -4.28
CA SER A 767 21.66 -18.15 -3.57
C SER A 767 21.78 -16.62 -3.47
N ALA A 768 21.51 -15.88 -4.55
CA ALA A 768 21.60 -14.42 -4.57
C ALA A 768 20.56 -13.76 -3.66
N SER A 769 19.31 -14.26 -3.66
CA SER A 769 18.26 -13.81 -2.73
C SER A 769 18.64 -14.05 -1.28
N THR A 770 19.26 -15.20 -0.98
CA THR A 770 19.71 -15.52 0.37
C THR A 770 20.79 -14.56 0.83
N THR A 771 21.85 -14.34 0.04
CA THR A 771 22.91 -13.38 0.39
C THR A 771 22.39 -11.96 0.58
N LEU A 772 21.46 -11.51 -0.28
CA LEU A 772 20.85 -10.19 -0.16
C LEU A 772 19.99 -10.06 1.10
N GLY A 773 19.19 -11.07 1.42
CA GLY A 773 18.39 -11.08 2.65
C GLY A 773 19.23 -11.04 3.92
N ILE A 774 20.37 -11.75 3.93
CA ILE A 774 21.37 -11.68 5.01
C ILE A 774 21.87 -10.23 5.19
N ALA A 775 22.27 -9.57 4.10
CA ALA A 775 22.77 -8.20 4.17
C ALA A 775 21.69 -7.20 4.63
N ARG A 776 20.43 -7.40 4.25
CA ARG A 776 19.28 -6.62 4.75
C ARG A 776 19.07 -6.84 6.26
N GLY A 777 19.14 -8.08 6.73
CA GLY A 777 19.05 -8.40 8.16
C GLY A 777 20.19 -7.76 8.96
N ALA A 778 21.41 -7.79 8.44
CA ALA A 778 22.57 -7.14 9.05
C ALA A 778 22.40 -5.62 9.13
N LEU A 779 21.86 -4.99 8.09
CA LEU A 779 21.61 -3.56 8.03
C LEU A 779 20.60 -3.12 9.09
N GLU A 780 19.49 -3.85 9.23
CA GLU A 780 18.48 -3.60 10.28
C GLU A 780 19.04 -3.82 11.69
N SER A 781 19.76 -4.94 11.89
CA SER A 781 20.41 -5.25 13.17
C SER A 781 21.44 -4.20 13.57
N PHE A 782 22.25 -3.73 12.62
CA PHE A 782 23.24 -2.67 12.87
C PHE A 782 22.58 -1.32 13.16
N LYS A 783 21.54 -0.92 12.42
CA LYS A 783 20.81 0.34 12.69
C LYS A 783 20.26 0.36 14.11
N ALA A 784 19.64 -0.75 14.55
CA ALA A 784 19.17 -0.90 15.92
C ALA A 784 20.31 -0.77 16.95
N LEU A 785 21.44 -1.47 16.72
CA LEU A 785 22.62 -1.36 17.57
C LEU A 785 23.18 0.07 17.61
N ALA A 786 23.28 0.74 16.46
CA ALA A 786 23.90 2.04 16.33
C ALA A 786 23.13 3.13 17.08
N LEU A 787 21.80 3.04 17.08
CA LEU A 787 20.92 3.93 17.83
C LEU A 787 21.00 3.71 19.35
N ALA A 788 21.22 2.48 19.79
CA ALA A 788 21.21 2.13 21.22
C ALA A 788 22.59 2.22 21.90
N LYS A 789 23.69 1.92 21.19
CA LYS A 789 25.02 1.76 21.78
C LYS A 789 25.79 3.07 21.85
N THR A 790 26.19 3.46 23.05
CA THR A 790 27.23 4.47 23.31
C THR A 790 28.57 3.77 23.55
N PRO A 791 29.60 3.97 22.69
CA PRO A 791 30.92 3.41 22.91
C PRO A 791 31.55 3.85 24.23
N ALA A 792 32.39 3.01 24.84
CA ALA A 792 33.09 3.35 26.06
C ALA A 792 33.94 4.62 25.88
N GLY A 793 33.73 5.62 26.74
CA GLY A 793 34.41 6.91 26.67
C GLY A 793 33.83 7.90 25.66
N ALA A 794 32.80 7.53 24.89
CA ALA A 794 32.08 8.46 24.01
C ALA A 794 30.91 9.15 24.74
N THR A 795 30.55 10.36 24.29
CA THR A 795 29.40 11.12 24.82
C THR A 795 28.13 10.99 23.97
N SER A 796 28.22 10.35 22.80
CA SER A 796 27.11 10.09 21.88
C SER A 796 27.08 8.62 21.43
N THR A 797 25.91 8.19 20.96
CA THR A 797 25.74 6.84 20.40
C THR A 797 26.56 6.67 19.12
N LEU A 798 26.73 5.42 18.66
CA LEU A 798 27.34 5.13 17.36
C LEU A 798 26.66 5.92 16.22
N ALA A 799 25.34 6.11 16.29
CA ALA A 799 24.59 6.91 15.33
C ALA A 799 25.01 8.39 15.27
N GLY A 800 25.56 8.94 16.36
CA GLY A 800 26.09 10.30 16.42
C GLY A 800 27.50 10.47 15.80
N ASN A 801 28.14 9.39 15.37
CA ASN A 801 29.49 9.42 14.80
C ASN A 801 29.44 9.57 13.27
N HIS A 802 30.06 10.63 12.72
CA HIS A 802 30.07 10.91 11.28
C HIS A 802 30.69 9.78 10.43
N THR A 803 31.67 9.04 10.94
CA THR A 803 32.28 7.90 10.24
C THR A 803 31.32 6.72 10.17
N VAL A 804 30.52 6.50 11.23
CA VAL A 804 29.45 5.49 11.23
C VAL A 804 28.37 5.87 10.21
N GLN A 805 27.96 7.13 10.17
CA GLN A 805 26.94 7.63 9.24
C GLN A 805 27.37 7.44 7.77
N GLU A 806 28.61 7.80 7.44
CA GLU A 806 29.16 7.66 6.08
C GLU A 806 29.24 6.19 5.65
N LYS A 807 29.79 5.32 6.50
CA LYS A 807 29.94 3.90 6.20
C LYS A 807 28.60 3.17 6.14
N LEU A 808 27.66 3.53 7.01
CA LEU A 808 26.28 3.03 6.96
C LEU A 808 25.61 3.38 5.62
N ALA A 809 25.78 4.62 5.15
CA ALA A 809 25.22 5.05 3.86
C ALA A 809 25.82 4.26 2.67
N ARG A 810 27.11 3.88 2.73
CA ARG A 810 27.71 2.99 1.72
C ARG A 810 27.14 1.58 1.78
N ALA A 811 27.03 1.01 2.97
CA ALA A 811 26.43 -0.32 3.16
C ALA A 811 24.99 -0.36 2.64
N GLU A 812 24.20 0.67 2.95
CA GLU A 812 22.84 0.86 2.42
C GLU A 812 22.82 0.85 0.88
N MET A 813 23.71 1.59 0.23
CA MET A 813 23.74 1.65 -1.23
C MET A 813 24.20 0.35 -1.90
N LEU A 814 25.09 -0.42 -1.26
CA LEU A 814 25.45 -1.76 -1.73
C LEU A 814 24.24 -2.69 -1.71
N VAL A 815 23.50 -2.72 -0.60
CA VAL A 815 22.26 -3.51 -0.45
C VAL A 815 21.19 -3.07 -1.45
N ARG A 816 21.00 -1.76 -1.62
CA ARG A 816 20.02 -1.21 -2.57
C ARG A 816 20.36 -1.59 -4.00
N SER A 817 21.63 -1.45 -4.40
CA SER A 817 22.09 -1.78 -5.75
C SER A 817 21.90 -3.27 -6.04
N ALA A 818 22.26 -4.13 -5.08
CA ALA A 818 22.03 -5.56 -5.17
C ALA A 818 20.54 -5.92 -5.34
N ARG A 819 19.63 -5.23 -4.63
CA ARG A 819 18.18 -5.44 -4.79
C ARG A 819 17.69 -5.07 -6.19
N VAL A 820 18.11 -3.92 -6.71
CA VAL A 820 17.72 -3.47 -8.06
C VAL A 820 18.20 -4.46 -9.10
N LEU A 821 19.47 -4.86 -9.04
CA LEU A 821 20.07 -5.85 -9.95
C LEU A 821 19.32 -7.19 -9.92
N LEU A 822 19.02 -7.71 -8.72
CA LEU A 822 18.34 -9.00 -8.60
C LEU A 822 16.89 -8.94 -9.13
N SER A 823 16.18 -7.84 -8.90
CA SER A 823 14.83 -7.63 -9.43
C SER A 823 14.83 -7.49 -10.95
N ASP A 824 15.82 -6.80 -11.50
CA ASP A 824 16.03 -6.63 -12.94
C ASP A 824 16.35 -7.97 -13.63
N ALA A 825 17.25 -8.76 -13.04
CA ALA A 825 17.55 -10.12 -13.50
C ALA A 825 16.31 -11.03 -13.50
N ALA A 826 15.47 -10.96 -12.45
CA ALA A 826 14.23 -11.74 -12.39
C ALA A 826 13.21 -11.33 -13.46
N TRP A 827 13.15 -10.03 -13.79
CA TRP A 827 12.35 -9.53 -14.91
C TRP A 827 12.89 -10.05 -16.25
N HIS A 828 14.17 -9.90 -16.52
CA HIS A 828 14.80 -10.40 -17.75
C HIS A 828 14.64 -11.92 -17.93
N ALA A 829 14.77 -12.70 -16.85
CA ALA A 829 14.53 -14.14 -16.87
C ALA A 829 13.08 -14.51 -17.23
N THR A 830 12.12 -13.68 -16.82
CA THR A 830 10.70 -13.89 -17.08
C THR A 830 10.36 -13.53 -18.53
N GLU A 831 10.80 -12.36 -19.00
CA GLU A 831 10.45 -11.84 -20.32
C GLU A 831 11.24 -12.52 -21.46
N HIS A 832 12.51 -12.85 -21.21
CA HIS A 832 13.44 -13.31 -22.25
C HIS A 832 13.94 -14.73 -22.01
N GLY A 833 13.34 -15.49 -21.10
CA GLY A 833 13.79 -16.85 -20.81
C GLY A 833 13.81 -17.74 -22.07
N THR A 834 12.79 -17.62 -22.91
CA THR A 834 12.62 -18.45 -24.11
C THR A 834 13.63 -18.17 -25.22
N ASP A 835 14.09 -16.93 -25.39
CA ASP A 835 14.85 -16.47 -26.55
C ASP A 835 16.19 -15.77 -26.21
N GLY A 836 16.43 -15.47 -24.93
CA GLY A 836 17.61 -14.72 -24.47
C GLY A 836 18.94 -15.48 -24.53
N GLY A 837 18.90 -16.81 -24.64
CA GLY A 837 20.07 -17.66 -24.89
C GLY A 837 21.26 -17.41 -23.95
N GLU A 838 22.48 -17.51 -24.50
CA GLU A 838 23.73 -17.29 -23.73
C GLU A 838 23.85 -15.85 -23.21
N SER A 839 23.30 -14.86 -23.91
CA SER A 839 23.35 -13.46 -23.48
C SER A 839 22.58 -13.25 -22.17
N LEU A 840 21.39 -13.85 -22.05
CA LEU A 840 20.64 -13.81 -20.81
C LEU A 840 21.38 -14.55 -19.69
N SER A 841 21.90 -15.76 -19.96
CA SER A 841 22.66 -16.52 -18.96
C SER A 841 23.88 -15.76 -18.44
N ALA A 842 24.64 -15.10 -19.32
CA ALA A 842 25.78 -14.26 -18.94
C ALA A 842 25.37 -13.12 -17.99
N THR A 843 24.27 -12.42 -18.31
CA THR A 843 23.73 -11.33 -17.48
C THR A 843 23.26 -11.84 -16.12
N LEU A 844 22.50 -12.94 -16.06
CA LEU A 844 22.00 -13.49 -14.80
C LEU A 844 23.14 -13.91 -13.86
N ARG A 845 24.20 -14.52 -14.42
CA ARG A 845 25.39 -14.95 -13.68
C ARG A 845 26.22 -13.79 -13.14
N LEU A 846 26.44 -12.77 -13.98
CA LEU A 846 27.11 -11.53 -13.57
C LEU A 846 26.34 -10.90 -12.41
N THR A 847 25.03 -10.75 -12.56
CA THR A 847 24.15 -10.20 -11.52
C THR A 847 24.24 -10.99 -10.21
N ALA A 848 24.11 -12.31 -10.26
CA ALA A 848 24.14 -13.14 -9.05
C ALA A 848 25.46 -13.00 -8.27
N ALA A 849 26.61 -12.99 -8.97
CA ALA A 849 27.90 -12.78 -8.35
C ALA A 849 28.04 -11.37 -7.75
N THR A 850 27.66 -10.33 -8.51
CA THR A 850 27.69 -8.94 -8.02
C THR A 850 26.76 -8.71 -6.82
N VAL A 851 25.59 -9.37 -6.79
CA VAL A 851 24.67 -9.33 -5.63
C VAL A 851 25.34 -9.90 -4.39
N ALA A 852 26.02 -11.05 -4.50
CA ALA A 852 26.71 -11.66 -3.37
C ALA A 852 27.93 -10.84 -2.91
N GLU A 853 28.74 -10.29 -3.84
CA GLU A 853 29.86 -9.41 -3.51
C GLU A 853 29.40 -8.15 -2.77
N ASN A 854 28.37 -7.48 -3.27
CA ASN A 854 27.78 -6.31 -2.61
C ASN A 854 27.21 -6.64 -1.24
N SER A 855 26.54 -7.81 -1.12
CA SER A 855 25.96 -8.27 0.14
C SER A 855 27.04 -8.55 1.19
N ALA A 856 28.10 -9.27 0.83
CA ALA A 856 29.23 -9.54 1.71
C ALA A 856 29.95 -8.24 2.12
N ALA A 857 30.23 -7.35 1.16
CA ALA A 857 30.88 -6.07 1.43
C ALA A 857 30.04 -5.17 2.36
N ALA A 858 28.71 -5.14 2.20
CA ALA A 858 27.83 -4.42 3.10
C ALA A 858 27.90 -4.99 4.53
N VAL A 859 27.82 -6.31 4.67
CA VAL A 859 27.91 -6.97 5.98
C VAL A 859 29.28 -6.74 6.62
N ASP A 860 30.38 -6.78 5.85
CA ASP A 860 31.72 -6.48 6.35
C ASP A 860 31.82 -5.07 6.93
N ILE A 861 31.25 -4.08 6.24
CA ILE A 861 31.20 -2.70 6.75
C ILE A 861 30.45 -2.66 8.09
N LEU A 862 29.26 -3.26 8.14
CA LEU A 862 28.39 -3.22 9.32
C LEU A 862 28.99 -3.99 10.51
N PHE A 863 29.58 -5.15 10.25
CA PHE A 863 30.26 -5.96 11.25
C PHE A 863 31.44 -5.21 11.88
N ASN A 864 32.25 -4.52 11.06
CA ASN A 864 33.38 -3.71 11.53
C ASN A 864 32.91 -2.48 12.32
N LEU A 865 31.85 -1.81 11.87
CA LEU A 865 31.28 -0.65 12.56
C LEU A 865 30.74 -0.98 13.96
N ALA A 866 30.23 -2.20 14.16
CA ALA A 866 29.68 -2.64 15.43
C ALA A 866 30.75 -2.80 16.54
N GLY A 867 32.04 -2.87 16.16
CA GLY A 867 33.16 -3.08 17.09
C GLY A 867 33.02 -4.38 17.86
N THR A 868 33.42 -4.41 19.14
CA THR A 868 33.36 -5.64 19.96
C THR A 868 31.95 -6.22 20.16
N SER A 869 30.88 -5.50 19.84
CA SER A 869 29.52 -6.08 19.94
C SER A 869 29.27 -7.15 18.88
N SER A 870 29.93 -7.09 17.74
CA SER A 870 29.73 -8.06 16.66
C SER A 870 30.47 -9.38 16.85
N VAL A 871 31.30 -9.53 17.90
CA VAL A 871 31.99 -10.82 18.17
C VAL A 871 31.27 -11.70 19.19
N TYR A 872 30.22 -11.21 19.83
CA TYR A 872 29.44 -12.01 20.79
C TYR A 872 28.38 -12.83 20.07
N SER A 873 28.32 -14.13 20.40
CA SER A 873 27.35 -15.09 19.84
C SER A 873 25.88 -14.77 20.15
N ASN A 874 25.61 -13.83 21.06
CA ASN A 874 24.26 -13.38 21.39
C ASN A 874 23.76 -12.22 20.49
N HIS A 875 24.56 -11.75 19.52
CA HIS A 875 24.18 -10.66 18.63
C HIS A 875 24.13 -11.12 17.16
N LEU A 876 23.00 -10.89 16.47
CA LEU A 876 22.77 -11.41 15.11
C LEU A 876 23.81 -11.02 14.05
N LEU A 877 24.48 -9.87 14.19
CA LEU A 877 25.54 -9.45 13.27
C LEU A 877 26.66 -10.48 13.09
N GLU A 878 27.03 -11.23 14.14
CA GLU A 878 28.05 -12.28 13.99
C GLU A 878 27.57 -13.39 13.07
N ARG A 879 26.29 -13.77 13.21
CA ARG A 879 25.61 -14.77 12.41
C ARG A 879 25.51 -14.35 10.96
N TYR A 880 25.01 -13.14 10.70
CA TYR A 880 24.94 -12.63 9.33
C TYR A 880 26.32 -12.55 8.67
N PHE A 881 27.37 -12.20 9.42
CA PHE A 881 28.73 -12.18 8.91
C PHE A 881 29.21 -13.57 8.49
N ARG A 882 29.18 -14.56 9.38
CA ARG A 882 29.63 -15.92 9.02
C ARG A 882 28.76 -16.58 7.95
N ASP A 883 27.45 -16.31 7.96
CA ASP A 883 26.51 -16.92 7.03
C ASP A 883 26.63 -16.33 5.62
N VAL A 884 26.78 -15.00 5.47
CA VAL A 884 26.99 -14.41 4.13
C VAL A 884 28.30 -14.88 3.52
N HIS A 885 29.36 -14.99 4.32
CA HIS A 885 30.68 -15.46 3.86
C HIS A 885 30.67 -16.95 3.50
N SER A 886 29.82 -17.75 4.14
CA SER A 886 29.61 -19.16 3.80
C SER A 886 28.75 -19.29 2.53
N ALA A 887 27.64 -18.56 2.44
CA ALA A 887 26.74 -18.54 1.29
C ALA A 887 27.45 -18.08 0.00
N ALA A 888 28.31 -17.06 0.10
CA ALA A 888 29.06 -16.52 -1.03
C ALA A 888 30.14 -17.47 -1.60
N LYS A 889 30.43 -18.61 -0.95
CA LYS A 889 31.30 -19.66 -1.51
C LYS A 889 30.61 -20.55 -2.52
N HIS A 890 29.29 -20.49 -2.61
CA HIS A 890 28.56 -21.33 -3.54
C HIS A 890 28.81 -20.90 -5.00
N ILE A 891 28.94 -21.88 -5.88
CA ILE A 891 29.36 -21.68 -7.26
C ILE A 891 28.44 -20.74 -8.07
N THR A 892 27.13 -20.76 -7.77
CA THR A 892 26.13 -19.92 -8.47
C THR A 892 26.31 -18.42 -8.25
N VAL A 893 27.05 -18.03 -7.21
CA VAL A 893 27.36 -16.63 -6.87
C VAL A 893 28.87 -16.38 -6.80
N SER A 894 29.68 -17.31 -7.31
CA SER A 894 31.15 -17.23 -7.30
C SER A 894 31.66 -16.09 -8.20
N PRO A 895 32.76 -15.41 -7.84
CA PRO A 895 33.43 -14.42 -8.69
C PRO A 895 33.86 -14.97 -10.07
N SER A 896 34.03 -16.29 -10.21
CA SER A 896 34.29 -16.92 -11.52
C SER A 896 33.18 -16.65 -12.55
N ASN A 897 31.95 -16.38 -12.12
CA ASN A 897 30.86 -15.96 -13.00
C ASN A 897 31.09 -14.56 -13.60
N ILE A 898 31.80 -13.67 -12.90
CA ILE A 898 32.16 -12.33 -13.40
C ILE A 898 33.20 -12.47 -14.52
N GLU A 899 34.22 -13.30 -14.32
CA GLU A 899 35.21 -13.62 -15.35
C GLU A 899 34.53 -14.21 -16.59
N MET A 900 33.64 -15.19 -16.39
CA MET A 900 32.90 -15.87 -17.45
C MET A 900 32.03 -14.90 -18.27
N ALA A 901 31.28 -14.03 -17.59
CA ALA A 901 30.51 -12.98 -18.25
C ALA A 901 31.42 -11.99 -19.00
N GLY A 902 32.57 -11.63 -18.42
CA GLY A 902 33.57 -10.78 -19.08
C GLY A 902 34.13 -11.39 -20.37
N GLN A 903 34.44 -12.70 -20.37
CA GLN A 903 34.87 -13.42 -21.57
C GLN A 903 33.79 -13.38 -22.67
N TYR A 904 32.52 -13.56 -22.29
CA TYR A 904 31.39 -13.49 -23.21
C TYR A 904 31.21 -12.08 -23.80
N LEU A 905 31.28 -11.04 -22.96
CA LEU A 905 31.16 -9.63 -23.38
C LEU A 905 32.28 -9.20 -24.36
N LEU A 906 33.42 -9.88 -24.36
CA LEU A 906 34.52 -9.68 -25.30
C LEU A 906 34.40 -10.52 -26.59
N GLY A 907 33.26 -11.18 -26.82
CA GLY A 907 32.98 -11.99 -28.00
C GLY A 907 33.48 -13.45 -27.92
N GLY A 908 33.93 -13.90 -26.75
CA GLY A 908 34.24 -15.32 -26.50
C GLY A 908 32.98 -16.16 -26.22
N PRO A 909 33.08 -17.51 -26.25
CA PRO A 909 31.96 -18.37 -25.89
C PRO A 909 31.66 -18.32 -24.39
N LEU A 910 30.39 -18.48 -24.00
CA LEU A 910 30.00 -18.61 -22.59
C LEU A 910 30.42 -19.99 -22.05
N GLN A 911 31.62 -20.06 -21.47
CA GLN A 911 32.13 -21.29 -20.89
C GLN A 911 31.66 -21.45 -19.46
N LEU A 912 30.64 -22.29 -19.25
CA LEU A 912 30.17 -22.69 -17.92
C LEU A 912 31.26 -23.50 -17.20
N ARG A 913 32.18 -22.81 -16.54
CA ARG A 913 33.21 -23.42 -15.70
C ARG A 913 32.57 -23.87 -14.39
N ARG A 914 32.89 -25.10 -13.99
CA ARG A 914 32.54 -25.65 -12.69
C ARG A 914 33.65 -25.40 -11.67
#